data_AF-A0A9P9NVF1-F1
#
_entry.id   AF-A0A9P9NVF1-F1
#
_cell.length_a   1.000
_cell.length_b   1.000
_cell.length_c   1.000
_cell.angle_alpha   90.00
_cell.angle_beta   90.00
_cell.angle_gamma   90.00
#
_symmetry.space_group_name_H-M   'P 1'
#
loop_
_entity.id
_entity.type
_entity.pdbx_description
1 polymer ?
#
loop_
_entity_poly.entity_id
_entity_poly.type
_entity_poly.pdbx_seq_one_letter_code
_entity_poly.pdbx_strand_id
1 'polypeptide(L)'
;MGQVNNLKSTISSADELPNAGRDSFWYVISKFETNRLLTGTALPSDRFKAKKAVGTWDDAYAKATSALAKLSQSEKIGIVTGIGWGNGNCVGNTSPANSIGFPSLCLQDGPLGVRYVNGVTAFAAGIHAASTWDVDLVRERGAFLGVEAKQLGVHVQLGPSAGPLGKFAQGGRNWEGFGSDPYLQGIMMAQTVEGMQESGVQATAKHFIANEQELNRLTLSANVPDRVLRELYVWPFQDAIKSNVAAIMCSYNKVNGEWACESDGVMNKLLKDELGFRGYIMSDWNAQHTTVGSANGGLDMTMPGTDFNKGNIFWGPQLQTAINNGQVKQSRVDDMVKRILASWYLLGQDKNYPAQVFNSWKIGNFNVGGNHKTNVRAMARDGIVLLKNTNATLPLKKPKNIAVIGLDSIVAPKGANACVDRGCNDGTLAVGWGSGSVEFPYLIAPLDAIKAQASKDGTTVTSSPNDNAQQGANAAKNADIAVVCINSNAGEEYITVEGHAGDRNDLNPWHNGNELVKAVAAVNKKTVVVVHSVGPIIMEQWIENPNVVAVVWAGLPGQESGNGLVDILYGAASPSGKLPYTIAKKPEDYGTKIATGDDNSWNLFVDYRHFDKQNIAPRYEFGFGLSYTNFTYSDLTVAGAPTAGPATGTKGPGGPADLWQTVATVTAKIRNSGGVAGAEVPQLYIGYPASTNEPLKQLRGFSKLKLEVGASGTATFKLRRRDLSIWDEKTRLWTVVSGEYGVLTGKITVLPNPLSNQLPLSNTYPAKMLSQMLKPSTVRSASVLGQATKNRTQARYLATVQSNTAREIPNPQRRATPISTERATFTIKNGPIFTGKSFGAKTNISGEAVFTTSLVGYPESMTDPSYRGQILVFTQPLIGNYGVPSAARDEHGLLRYFESPNIQASGIVVQDYALKHSHWTAVESLSQWCAREGVPAISGVDTREVVTYLREQGSSLARITIGEEYDADEDEAYIDPEAINLVRRVSTKAPFHVSSSLGDMHVALIDCGVKENILRSLVSRGASVTCFPFDYPIHKVAHHFDGVFISNGPGDPTHCTSTVYNLRKLFETSQIPVMGICMGHQLIALAAGAKTIKLKYGNRAHNIPALDLTTGKCHITSQNHGYAVDPLTLSSEWREYFTNLNDQSNEGLIHNSRPIFSAQFHPEAKGGPLDSAYLFDKYMENVHQYKDQQATFSDRNNKPSPLLVDLLSKERVGVHPAAPDFEGHAPGQVGPEVVVGGPVAPPYQPITQKPIAAAA
;
A
#
# COMPACT_ATOMS: atom_id res chain seq x y z
N MET A 1 68.64 17.94 -32.36
CA MET A 1 69.78 18.29 -31.49
C MET A 1 69.34 19.44 -30.62
N GLY A 2 69.54 19.40 -29.31
CA GLY A 2 70.22 18.31 -28.61
C GLY A 2 69.24 17.22 -28.18
N GLN A 3 69.07 16.05 -28.78
CA GLN A 3 69.30 15.39 -30.06
C GLN A 3 68.00 14.61 -30.23
N VAL A 4 67.30 14.78 -31.35
CA VAL A 4 67.11 13.65 -32.27
C VAL A 4 67.39 12.32 -31.57
N ASN A 5 66.38 11.49 -31.34
CA ASN A 5 66.38 10.15 -31.91
C ASN A 5 65.12 9.35 -31.55
N ASN A 6 64.51 8.89 -32.64
CA ASN A 6 64.10 7.52 -32.92
C ASN A 6 62.83 6.92 -32.30
N LEU A 7 61.87 6.80 -33.23
CA LEU A 7 61.35 5.54 -33.79
C LEU A 7 60.56 4.60 -32.87
N LYS A 8 59.33 4.39 -33.36
CA LYS A 8 58.62 3.12 -33.53
C LYS A 8 57.99 2.45 -32.29
N SER A 9 56.67 2.63 -32.29
CA SER A 9 55.69 1.56 -32.54
C SER A 9 55.39 0.56 -31.41
N THR A 10 54.14 0.69 -30.97
CA THR A 10 53.12 -0.37 -30.80
C THR A 10 53.19 -1.39 -29.66
N ILE A 11 52.00 -1.52 -29.08
CA ILE A 11 51.29 -2.74 -28.66
C ILE A 11 51.57 -3.25 -27.24
N SER A 12 50.47 -3.19 -26.46
CA SER A 12 49.91 -4.16 -25.50
C SER A 12 50.84 -4.69 -24.40
N SER A 13 50.41 -5.02 -23.19
CA SER A 13 49.17 -5.64 -22.73
C SER A 13 49.33 -5.84 -21.22
N ALA A 14 48.19 -5.97 -20.54
CA ALA A 14 47.97 -6.87 -19.41
C ALA A 14 48.56 -6.52 -18.02
N ASP A 15 47.62 -6.59 -17.08
CA ASP A 15 47.70 -7.20 -15.76
C ASP A 15 48.10 -6.39 -14.51
N GLU A 16 47.20 -6.57 -13.53
CA GLU A 16 47.39 -6.66 -12.08
C GLU A 16 47.47 -5.38 -11.22
N LEU A 17 46.39 -5.21 -10.43
CA LEU A 17 46.30 -4.55 -9.12
C LEU A 17 47.47 -4.98 -8.19
N PRO A 18 47.97 -4.13 -7.26
CA PRO A 18 47.27 -3.99 -5.97
C PRO A 18 47.48 -2.68 -5.17
N ASN A 19 46.50 -2.43 -4.28
CA ASN A 19 46.56 -1.89 -2.91
C ASN A 19 47.41 -0.66 -2.51
N ALA A 20 46.71 0.19 -1.74
CA ALA A 20 47.15 0.92 -0.53
C ALA A 20 48.30 1.93 -0.71
N GLY A 21 48.12 3.23 -0.50
CA GLY A 21 47.41 3.87 0.60
C GLY A 21 48.38 4.91 1.21
N ARG A 22 47.84 5.77 2.09
CA ARG A 22 48.56 6.75 2.93
C ARG A 22 48.99 8.03 2.21
N ASP A 23 48.84 9.22 2.77
CA ASP A 23 48.41 9.66 4.10
C ASP A 23 47.90 11.11 3.91
N SER A 24 46.71 11.46 4.39
CA SER A 24 46.43 11.91 5.76
C SER A 24 46.97 13.32 6.03
N PHE A 25 46.12 14.24 6.52
CA PHE A 25 46.24 14.77 7.88
C PHE A 25 45.02 15.68 8.26
N TRP A 26 44.14 15.10 9.11
CA TRP A 26 43.32 15.59 10.25
C TRP A 26 42.40 16.83 10.14
N TYR A 27 41.09 16.80 10.45
CA TYR A 27 40.34 16.39 11.67
C TYR A 27 40.73 17.21 12.91
N VAL A 28 39.82 17.95 13.57
CA VAL A 28 39.09 17.50 14.78
C VAL A 28 38.13 18.59 15.32
N ILE A 29 36.85 18.20 15.50
CA ILE A 29 35.89 18.46 16.63
C ILE A 29 35.37 19.93 16.82
N SER A 30 34.07 20.24 17.01
CA SER A 30 33.02 19.55 17.78
C SER A 30 31.56 19.94 17.43
N LYS A 31 30.66 18.95 17.48
CA LYS A 31 29.28 18.93 18.06
C LYS A 31 28.38 20.18 17.96
N PHE A 32 27.19 20.01 17.37
CA PHE A 32 25.89 20.18 18.06
C PHE A 32 24.78 19.49 17.23
N GLU A 33 24.28 18.36 17.74
CA GLU A 33 22.94 17.85 17.44
C GLU A 33 21.92 18.74 18.14
N THR A 34 20.77 18.99 17.51
CA THR A 34 19.45 18.87 18.17
C THR A 34 18.27 19.01 17.19
N ASN A 35 17.49 17.93 17.08
CA ASN A 35 16.02 17.84 17.02
C ASN A 35 15.17 18.87 16.25
N ARG A 36 14.38 18.38 15.26
CA ARG A 36 12.95 18.71 15.02
C ARG A 36 12.32 17.63 14.14
N LEU A 37 11.65 16.61 14.69
CA LEU A 37 10.24 16.52 15.12
C LEU A 37 9.25 16.09 14.02
N LEU A 38 9.09 14.76 13.96
CA LEU A 38 8.09 13.95 13.26
C LEU A 38 6.66 14.25 13.74
N THR A 39 5.76 14.60 12.82
CA THR A 39 4.30 14.41 12.96
C THR A 39 3.86 13.42 11.88
N GLY A 40 3.69 12.16 12.29
CA GLY A 40 3.16 11.13 11.42
C GLY A 40 1.63 11.18 11.45
N THR A 41 1.02 11.65 10.37
CA THR A 41 -0.35 11.24 10.02
C THR A 41 -0.25 10.03 9.10
N ALA A 42 -0.94 8.95 9.48
CA ALA A 42 -0.99 7.73 8.70
C ALA A 42 -1.70 8.01 7.37
N LEU A 43 -1.06 7.62 6.26
CA LEU A 43 -1.55 7.79 4.90
C LEU A 43 -2.96 7.15 4.72
N PRO A 44 -3.87 7.79 3.98
CA PRO A 44 -5.12 7.17 3.57
C PRO A 44 -4.89 5.98 2.63
N SER A 45 -5.79 5.02 2.71
CA SER A 45 -5.84 3.72 2.06
C SER A 45 -6.06 3.75 0.52
N ASP A 46 -5.58 4.77 -0.17
CA ASP A 46 -5.85 5.00 -1.59
C ASP A 46 -4.77 4.44 -2.54
N ARG A 47 -3.94 3.53 -2.03
CA ARG A 47 -2.71 3.04 -2.69
C ARG A 47 -2.84 1.74 -3.50
N PHE A 48 -4.03 1.32 -3.94
CA PHE A 48 -4.11 0.21 -4.89
C PHE A 48 -4.33 0.73 -6.31
N LYS A 49 -3.20 0.85 -7.04
CA LYS A 49 -3.20 0.75 -8.51
C LYS A 49 -3.90 -0.56 -8.90
N ALA A 50 -4.60 -0.57 -10.04
CA ALA A 50 -5.19 -1.78 -10.60
C ALA A 50 -4.20 -2.97 -10.55
N LYS A 51 -4.67 -4.14 -10.09
CA LYS A 51 -3.88 -5.39 -10.03
C LYS A 51 -3.03 -5.50 -11.29
N LYS A 52 -1.70 -5.53 -11.17
CA LYS A 52 -0.86 -5.77 -12.34
C LYS A 52 -1.13 -7.19 -12.80
N ALA A 53 -1.66 -7.36 -14.00
CA ALA A 53 -2.02 -8.69 -14.49
C ALA A 53 -0.76 -9.57 -14.56
N VAL A 54 -0.72 -10.60 -13.71
CA VAL A 54 0.14 -11.77 -13.90
C VAL A 54 -0.35 -12.50 -15.15
N GLY A 55 0.55 -13.14 -15.91
CA GLY A 55 0.17 -13.93 -17.08
C GLY A 55 -0.79 -15.07 -16.74
N THR A 56 -1.34 -15.73 -17.75
CA THR A 56 -2.12 -16.96 -17.52
C THR A 56 -1.20 -18.18 -17.54
N TRP A 57 -1.58 -19.22 -16.80
CA TRP A 57 -0.86 -20.50 -16.87
C TRP A 57 -0.88 -21.12 -18.26
N ASP A 58 -1.93 -20.92 -19.05
CA ASP A 58 -2.00 -21.48 -20.41
C ASP A 58 -0.97 -20.83 -21.34
N ASP A 59 -0.85 -19.50 -21.32
CA ASP A 59 0.17 -18.78 -22.09
C ASP A 59 1.58 -19.18 -21.65
N ALA A 60 1.78 -19.30 -20.32
CA ALA A 60 3.06 -19.69 -19.74
C ALA A 60 3.45 -21.12 -20.14
N TYR A 61 2.51 -22.07 -20.12
CA TYR A 61 2.74 -23.45 -20.54
C TYR A 61 2.97 -23.58 -22.05
N ALA A 62 2.31 -22.75 -22.86
CA ALA A 62 2.58 -22.71 -24.30
C ALA A 62 4.04 -22.31 -24.57
N LYS A 63 4.51 -21.22 -23.93
CA LYS A 63 5.93 -20.80 -24.02
C LYS A 63 6.89 -21.85 -23.46
N ALA A 64 6.58 -22.43 -22.30
CA ALA A 64 7.40 -23.48 -21.69
C ALA A 64 7.53 -24.70 -22.61
N THR A 65 6.45 -25.09 -23.30
CA THR A 65 6.47 -26.21 -24.25
C THR A 65 7.34 -25.89 -25.46
N SER A 66 7.26 -24.67 -26.02
CA SER A 66 8.14 -24.24 -27.12
C SER A 66 9.61 -24.16 -26.70
N ALA A 67 9.90 -23.74 -25.47
CA ALA A 67 11.25 -23.67 -24.94
C ALA A 67 11.84 -25.06 -24.67
N LEU A 68 11.05 -25.97 -24.08
CA LEU A 68 11.45 -27.35 -23.76
C LEU A 68 11.98 -28.11 -25.00
N ALA A 69 11.38 -27.88 -26.16
CA ALA A 69 11.78 -28.54 -27.42
C ALA A 69 13.20 -28.14 -27.90
N LYS A 70 13.76 -27.06 -27.37
CA LYS A 70 15.10 -26.56 -27.73
C LYS A 70 16.20 -27.02 -26.77
N LEU A 71 15.83 -27.60 -25.64
CA LEU A 71 16.76 -27.98 -24.58
C LEU A 71 17.43 -29.32 -24.86
N SER A 72 18.74 -29.35 -24.66
CA SER A 72 19.51 -30.59 -24.54
C SER A 72 19.16 -31.34 -23.24
N GLN A 73 19.49 -32.63 -23.18
CA GLN A 73 19.24 -33.43 -21.98
C GLN A 73 20.00 -32.92 -20.75
N SER A 74 21.24 -32.45 -20.92
CA SER A 74 22.03 -31.87 -19.84
C SER A 74 21.42 -30.56 -19.32
N GLU A 75 20.91 -29.69 -20.19
CA GLU A 75 20.20 -28.47 -19.77
C GLU A 75 18.91 -28.81 -19.02
N LYS A 76 18.12 -29.80 -19.46
CA LYS A 76 16.94 -30.26 -18.73
C LYS A 76 17.28 -30.71 -17.31
N ILE A 77 18.31 -31.54 -17.15
CA ILE A 77 18.79 -32.02 -15.84
C ILE A 77 19.35 -30.86 -15.00
N GLY A 78 20.05 -29.91 -15.62
CA GLY A 78 20.60 -28.74 -14.97
C GLY A 78 19.55 -27.77 -14.42
N ILE A 79 18.40 -27.64 -15.08
CA ILE A 79 17.27 -26.81 -14.63
C ILE A 79 16.63 -27.40 -13.35
N VAL A 80 16.50 -28.72 -13.27
CA VAL A 80 15.80 -29.41 -12.15
C VAL A 80 16.71 -29.72 -10.96
N THR A 81 18.04 -29.57 -11.12
CA THR A 81 19.02 -29.93 -10.10
C THR A 81 19.72 -28.68 -9.58
N GLY A 82 19.65 -28.43 -8.27
CA GLY A 82 20.47 -27.40 -7.64
C GLY A 82 21.97 -27.68 -7.80
N ILE A 83 22.79 -26.63 -7.88
CA ILE A 83 24.23 -26.75 -8.17
C ILE A 83 25.07 -27.14 -6.94
N GLY A 84 24.44 -27.43 -5.80
CA GLY A 84 25.07 -27.81 -4.54
C GLY A 84 25.15 -26.67 -3.52
N TRP A 85 25.15 -27.04 -2.24
CA TRP A 85 25.20 -26.09 -1.13
C TRP A 85 26.45 -25.20 -1.17
N GLY A 86 26.26 -23.89 -1.08
CA GLY A 86 27.36 -22.93 -1.10
C GLY A 86 28.05 -22.72 -2.46
N ASN A 87 27.59 -23.35 -3.54
CA ASN A 87 28.22 -23.25 -4.86
C ASN A 87 27.65 -22.08 -5.70
N GLY A 88 26.42 -21.67 -5.42
CA GLY A 88 25.78 -20.48 -6.01
C GLY A 88 25.96 -19.24 -5.15
N ASN A 89 25.46 -18.10 -5.62
CA ASN A 89 25.46 -16.87 -4.84
C ASN A 89 24.18 -16.71 -3.99
N CYS A 90 23.10 -17.42 -4.33
CA CYS A 90 21.86 -17.49 -3.55
C CYS A 90 21.89 -18.69 -2.60
N VAL A 91 20.91 -18.80 -1.69
CA VAL A 91 20.75 -19.97 -0.82
C VAL A 91 20.52 -21.24 -1.66
N GLY A 92 19.86 -21.12 -2.82
CA GLY A 92 19.80 -22.15 -3.85
C GLY A 92 19.96 -21.58 -5.26
N ASN A 93 20.67 -22.31 -6.13
CA ASN A 93 20.81 -21.97 -7.55
C ASN A 93 20.65 -23.22 -8.43
N THR A 94 20.01 -23.10 -9.59
CA THR A 94 20.01 -24.14 -10.64
C THR A 94 21.07 -23.85 -11.69
N SER A 95 21.30 -24.77 -12.64
CA SER A 95 22.15 -24.47 -13.80
C SER A 95 21.41 -23.57 -14.81
N PRO A 96 22.12 -22.68 -15.53
CA PRO A 96 21.54 -21.93 -16.66
C PRO A 96 21.28 -22.85 -17.86
N ALA A 97 20.39 -22.43 -18.76
CA ALA A 97 20.17 -23.06 -20.07
C ALA A 97 20.25 -22.00 -21.18
N ASN A 98 21.44 -21.86 -21.75
CA ASN A 98 21.77 -20.80 -22.70
C ASN A 98 20.97 -20.89 -24.01
N SER A 99 20.56 -22.10 -24.42
CA SER A 99 19.79 -22.32 -25.66
C SER A 99 18.44 -21.58 -25.70
N ILE A 100 17.92 -21.18 -24.54
CA ILE A 100 16.67 -20.43 -24.40
C ILE A 100 16.83 -19.13 -23.60
N GLY A 101 18.06 -18.73 -23.28
CA GLY A 101 18.33 -17.55 -22.45
C GLY A 101 17.83 -17.67 -21.00
N PHE A 102 17.73 -18.90 -20.47
CA PHE A 102 17.32 -19.13 -19.09
C PHE A 102 18.53 -18.98 -18.15
N PRO A 103 18.50 -18.03 -17.19
CA PRO A 103 19.60 -17.81 -16.28
C PRO A 103 19.71 -18.93 -15.23
N SER A 104 20.78 -18.92 -14.44
CA SER A 104 20.78 -19.69 -13.19
C SER A 104 19.69 -19.12 -12.28
N LEU A 105 18.65 -19.90 -12.02
CA LEU A 105 17.54 -19.46 -11.18
C LEU A 105 18.09 -19.21 -9.77
N CYS A 106 17.84 -18.02 -9.22
CA CYS A 106 18.22 -17.65 -7.85
C CYS A 106 17.05 -17.86 -6.90
N LEU A 107 17.22 -18.75 -5.93
CA LEU A 107 16.25 -19.06 -4.89
C LEU A 107 16.76 -18.55 -3.54
N GLN A 108 16.00 -17.67 -2.89
CA GLN A 108 16.45 -16.94 -1.71
C GLN A 108 15.39 -16.90 -0.60
N ASP A 109 15.84 -17.14 0.63
CA ASP A 109 15.04 -16.89 1.84
C ASP A 109 14.79 -15.38 2.05
N GLY A 110 13.83 -14.98 2.88
CA GLY A 110 12.82 -15.77 3.56
C GLY A 110 11.43 -15.12 3.49
N PRO A 111 10.47 -15.56 4.32
CA PRO A 111 9.09 -15.06 4.29
C PRO A 111 8.89 -13.60 4.73
N LEU A 112 9.93 -12.92 5.24
CA LEU A 112 9.85 -11.57 5.81
C LEU A 112 11.00 -10.63 5.42
N GLY A 113 11.74 -10.95 4.36
CA GLY A 113 12.77 -10.11 3.74
C GLY A 113 13.80 -10.98 3.02
N VAL A 114 14.78 -10.37 2.35
CA VAL A 114 15.82 -11.13 1.62
C VAL A 114 16.97 -11.46 2.58
N ARG A 115 17.15 -12.74 2.91
CA ARG A 115 18.16 -13.22 3.86
C ARG A 115 19.58 -13.03 3.32
N TYR A 116 20.53 -12.82 4.23
CA TYR A 116 21.97 -12.67 3.94
C TYR A 116 22.35 -11.46 3.07
N VAL A 117 21.58 -10.38 3.20
CA VAL A 117 21.82 -9.11 2.51
C VAL A 117 21.64 -7.97 3.51
N ASN A 118 22.61 -7.09 3.65
CA ASN A 118 22.46 -5.89 4.49
C ASN A 118 21.75 -4.79 3.71
N GLY A 119 20.93 -4.00 4.41
CA GLY A 119 20.21 -2.84 3.84
C GLY A 119 18.93 -3.18 3.07
N VAL A 120 18.49 -4.43 3.18
CA VAL A 120 17.10 -4.87 2.89
C VAL A 120 16.19 -4.48 4.05
N THR A 121 14.89 -4.52 3.83
CA THR A 121 13.90 -4.29 4.89
C THR A 121 13.66 -5.58 5.70
N ALA A 122 13.67 -5.48 7.02
CA ALA A 122 13.19 -6.52 7.92
C ALA A 122 11.71 -6.29 8.26
N PHE A 123 10.83 -6.97 7.51
CA PHE A 123 9.39 -6.84 7.66
C PHE A 123 8.87 -7.55 8.92
N ALA A 124 7.64 -7.20 9.31
CA ALA A 124 6.95 -7.96 10.35
C ALA A 124 6.82 -9.44 9.97
N ALA A 125 6.92 -10.32 10.96
CA ALA A 125 6.73 -11.75 10.77
C ALA A 125 5.31 -12.07 10.28
N GLY A 126 5.11 -13.23 9.65
CA GLY A 126 3.80 -13.66 9.17
C GLY A 126 2.73 -13.59 10.26
N ILE A 127 3.07 -14.03 11.48
CA ILE A 127 2.11 -14.09 12.59
C ILE A 127 1.65 -12.71 13.05
N HIS A 128 2.55 -11.72 12.96
CA HIS A 128 2.23 -10.34 13.28
C HIS A 128 1.44 -9.69 12.15
N ALA A 129 1.77 -10.01 10.88
CA ALA A 129 0.97 -9.60 9.73
C ALA A 129 -0.47 -10.14 9.83
N ALA A 130 -0.65 -11.39 10.24
CA ALA A 130 -1.98 -11.96 10.50
C ALA A 130 -2.71 -11.27 11.66
N SER A 131 -1.99 -10.86 12.71
CA SER A 131 -2.55 -10.10 13.84
C SER A 131 -3.15 -8.75 13.43
N THR A 132 -2.80 -8.23 12.24
CA THR A 132 -3.44 -7.02 11.70
C THR A 132 -4.86 -7.28 11.23
N TRP A 133 -5.18 -8.49 10.77
CA TRP A 133 -6.42 -8.86 10.06
C TRP A 133 -6.74 -7.94 8.88
N ASP A 134 -5.71 -7.35 8.27
CA ASP A 134 -5.81 -6.35 7.22
C ASP A 134 -5.22 -6.90 5.91
N VAL A 135 -6.10 -7.29 4.99
CA VAL A 135 -5.72 -7.90 3.72
C VAL A 135 -4.93 -6.95 2.82
N ASP A 136 -5.17 -5.64 2.94
CA ASP A 136 -4.51 -4.63 2.14
C ASP A 136 -3.07 -4.43 2.61
N LEU A 137 -2.88 -4.31 3.93
CA LEU A 137 -1.56 -4.21 4.55
C LEU A 137 -0.69 -5.44 4.22
N VAL A 138 -1.28 -6.63 4.26
CA VAL A 138 -0.60 -7.90 3.96
C VAL A 138 -0.23 -8.02 2.48
N ARG A 139 -1.11 -7.59 1.57
CA ARG A 139 -0.79 -7.54 0.13
C ARG A 139 0.35 -6.56 -0.16
N GLU A 140 0.34 -5.37 0.45
CA GLU A 140 1.42 -4.38 0.31
C GLU A 140 2.75 -4.94 0.80
N ARG A 141 2.77 -5.64 1.94
CA ARG A 141 3.97 -6.35 2.42
C ARG A 141 4.48 -7.36 1.39
N GLY A 142 3.59 -8.16 0.80
CA GLY A 142 3.94 -9.09 -0.28
C GLY A 142 4.56 -8.37 -1.48
N ALA A 143 3.96 -7.26 -1.90
CA ALA A 143 4.48 -6.45 -3.01
C ALA A 143 5.88 -5.90 -2.73
N PHE A 144 6.12 -5.34 -1.55
CA PHE A 144 7.43 -4.80 -1.15
C PHE A 144 8.49 -5.89 -1.03
N LEU A 145 8.16 -7.06 -0.46
CA LEU A 145 9.03 -8.24 -0.48
C LEU A 145 9.43 -8.60 -1.91
N GLY A 146 8.46 -8.65 -2.83
CA GLY A 146 8.72 -8.97 -4.23
C GLY A 146 9.54 -7.91 -4.97
N VAL A 147 9.39 -6.63 -4.63
CA VAL A 147 10.19 -5.54 -5.20
C VAL A 147 11.66 -5.67 -4.79
N GLU A 148 11.95 -5.85 -3.50
CA GLU A 148 13.34 -5.99 -3.02
C GLU A 148 14.01 -7.24 -3.60
N ALA A 149 13.31 -8.37 -3.58
CA ALA A 149 13.80 -9.62 -4.15
C ALA A 149 14.17 -9.44 -5.64
N LYS A 150 13.27 -8.85 -6.43
CA LYS A 150 13.52 -8.60 -7.85
C LYS A 150 14.68 -7.62 -8.09
N GLN A 151 14.78 -6.54 -7.32
CA GLN A 151 15.89 -5.58 -7.44
C GLN A 151 17.26 -6.24 -7.22
N LEU A 152 17.31 -7.25 -6.35
CA LEU A 152 18.52 -8.04 -6.08
C LEU A 152 18.78 -9.16 -7.09
N GLY A 153 17.90 -9.34 -8.08
CA GLY A 153 17.96 -10.43 -9.07
C GLY A 153 17.55 -11.80 -8.50
N VAL A 154 16.85 -11.84 -7.37
CA VAL A 154 16.22 -13.06 -6.85
C VAL A 154 15.06 -13.41 -7.77
N HIS A 155 15.02 -14.67 -8.22
CA HIS A 155 13.95 -15.15 -9.09
C HIS A 155 12.82 -15.79 -8.28
N VAL A 156 13.17 -16.47 -7.19
CA VAL A 156 12.25 -17.22 -6.34
C VAL A 156 12.48 -16.84 -4.89
N GLN A 157 11.47 -16.25 -4.26
CA GLN A 157 11.47 -15.94 -2.84
C GLN A 157 10.84 -17.11 -2.08
N LEU A 158 11.51 -17.58 -1.02
CA LEU A 158 11.17 -18.81 -0.32
C LEU A 158 10.20 -18.54 0.84
N GLY A 159 9.01 -18.08 0.44
CA GLY A 159 7.83 -17.82 1.26
C GLY A 159 6.66 -17.37 0.38
N PRO A 160 5.47 -17.16 0.95
CA PRO A 160 5.14 -17.20 2.39
C PRO A 160 4.97 -18.61 2.99
N SER A 161 4.83 -18.69 4.32
CA SER A 161 4.64 -19.95 5.06
C SER A 161 3.18 -20.20 5.47
N ALA A 162 2.70 -21.41 5.19
CA ALA A 162 1.41 -21.97 5.64
C ALA A 162 1.56 -23.27 6.45
N GLY A 163 2.73 -23.90 6.39
CA GLY A 163 3.09 -25.10 7.15
C GLY A 163 4.37 -24.80 7.93
N PRO A 164 4.33 -24.65 9.26
CA PRO A 164 3.25 -25.08 10.15
C PRO A 164 1.98 -24.21 10.09
N LEU A 165 0.81 -24.85 10.24
CA LEU A 165 -0.46 -24.21 10.58
C LEU A 165 -0.41 -23.71 12.03
N GLY A 166 0.31 -24.41 12.91
CA GLY A 166 0.44 -24.06 14.32
C GLY A 166 -0.45 -24.92 15.22
N LYS A 167 -0.49 -26.22 14.95
CA LYS A 167 -1.14 -27.22 15.81
C LYS A 167 -0.64 -27.16 17.25
N PHE A 168 0.68 -27.04 17.44
CA PHE A 168 1.31 -26.99 18.76
C PHE A 168 1.61 -25.54 19.13
N ALA A 169 1.12 -25.09 20.29
CA ALA A 169 1.44 -23.75 20.80
C ALA A 169 2.96 -23.52 20.94
N GLN A 170 3.72 -24.58 21.21
CA GLN A 170 5.18 -24.58 21.35
C GLN A 170 5.95 -24.57 20.01
N GLY A 171 5.29 -24.83 18.88
CA GLY A 171 5.94 -25.06 17.59
C GLY A 171 6.91 -23.94 17.20
N GLY A 172 8.14 -24.32 16.86
CA GLY A 172 9.28 -23.41 16.72
C GLY A 172 9.15 -22.38 15.60
N ARG A 173 8.39 -22.71 14.55
CA ARG A 173 8.27 -21.90 13.32
C ARG A 173 6.87 -21.38 13.04
N ASN A 174 5.93 -21.52 13.98
CA ASN A 174 4.56 -21.01 13.83
C ASN A 174 4.54 -19.51 13.48
N TRP A 175 5.53 -18.77 13.97
CA TRP A 175 5.66 -17.33 13.79
C TRP A 175 5.94 -16.91 12.34
N GLU A 176 6.51 -17.79 11.52
CA GLU A 176 6.69 -17.57 10.07
C GLU A 176 5.36 -17.64 9.32
N GLY A 177 4.41 -18.43 9.84
CA GLY A 177 3.05 -18.60 9.32
C GLY A 177 2.10 -17.49 9.76
N PHE A 178 0.78 -17.70 9.65
CA PHE A 178 -0.22 -16.64 9.86
C PHE A 178 -1.25 -16.97 10.96
N GLY A 179 -0.87 -17.84 11.91
CA GLY A 179 -1.73 -18.29 13.00
C GLY A 179 -2.41 -19.62 12.72
N SER A 180 -3.25 -20.07 13.65
CA SER A 180 -3.73 -21.45 13.75
C SER A 180 -5.07 -21.71 13.02
N ASP A 181 -5.61 -20.72 12.33
CA ASP A 181 -6.85 -20.86 11.57
C ASP A 181 -6.61 -20.99 10.05
N PRO A 182 -7.11 -22.06 9.40
CA PRO A 182 -6.87 -22.30 7.98
C PRO A 182 -7.51 -21.23 7.07
N TYR A 183 -8.65 -20.64 7.46
CA TYR A 183 -9.28 -19.60 6.65
C TYR A 183 -8.46 -18.31 6.72
N LEU A 184 -8.08 -17.86 7.92
CA LEU A 184 -7.22 -16.70 8.10
C LEU A 184 -5.90 -16.89 7.34
N GLN A 185 -5.21 -18.01 7.58
CA GLN A 185 -3.93 -18.30 6.94
C GLN A 185 -4.06 -18.43 5.42
N GLY A 186 -5.14 -19.02 4.90
CA GLY A 186 -5.40 -19.10 3.46
C GLY A 186 -5.58 -17.73 2.81
N ILE A 187 -6.33 -16.82 3.44
CA ILE A 187 -6.47 -15.44 2.94
C ILE A 187 -5.14 -14.69 2.98
N MET A 188 -4.36 -14.81 4.06
CA MET A 188 -3.06 -14.15 4.18
C MET A 188 -2.01 -14.69 3.19
N MET A 189 -2.03 -16.00 2.95
CA MET A 189 -1.23 -16.66 1.91
C MET A 189 -1.57 -16.11 0.53
N ALA A 190 -2.85 -16.08 0.17
CA ALA A 190 -3.31 -15.57 -1.12
C ALA A 190 -2.87 -14.11 -1.36
N GLN A 191 -3.07 -13.22 -0.38
CA GLN A 191 -2.67 -11.82 -0.52
C GLN A 191 -1.16 -11.63 -0.62
N THR A 192 -0.38 -12.39 0.16
CA THR A 192 1.09 -12.30 0.13
C THR A 192 1.63 -12.83 -1.20
N VAL A 193 1.13 -13.98 -1.68
CA VAL A 193 1.50 -14.56 -2.98
C VAL A 193 1.16 -13.61 -4.12
N GLU A 194 -0.05 -13.06 -4.15
CA GLU A 194 -0.46 -12.11 -5.19
C GLU A 194 0.44 -10.88 -5.19
N GLY A 195 0.71 -10.28 -4.02
CA GLY A 195 1.60 -9.12 -3.91
C GLY A 195 3.01 -9.41 -4.44
N MET A 196 3.63 -10.51 -4.01
CA MET A 196 4.98 -10.88 -4.45
C MET A 196 5.05 -11.10 -5.96
N GLN A 197 4.08 -11.83 -6.51
CA GLN A 197 4.09 -12.20 -7.92
C GLN A 197 3.73 -11.04 -8.86
N GLU A 198 2.94 -10.06 -8.41
CA GLU A 198 2.71 -8.81 -9.14
C GLU A 198 4.01 -8.01 -9.37
N SER A 199 4.97 -8.13 -8.46
CA SER A 199 6.32 -7.55 -8.62
C SER A 199 7.19 -8.31 -9.64
N GLY A 200 6.83 -9.56 -9.93
CA GLY A 200 7.49 -10.44 -10.91
C GLY A 200 8.44 -11.46 -10.29
N VAL A 201 8.49 -11.61 -8.96
CA VAL A 201 9.24 -12.69 -8.29
C VAL A 201 8.33 -13.90 -8.08
N GLN A 202 8.87 -15.10 -8.18
CA GLN A 202 8.14 -16.33 -7.88
C GLN A 202 7.99 -16.48 -6.36
N ALA A 203 6.75 -16.62 -5.89
CA ALA A 203 6.47 -16.98 -4.50
C ALA A 203 6.53 -18.50 -4.34
N THR A 204 6.91 -18.96 -3.15
CA THR A 204 7.00 -20.38 -2.79
C THR A 204 6.19 -20.66 -1.54
N ALA A 205 5.04 -21.31 -1.67
CA ALA A 205 4.24 -21.72 -0.51
C ALA A 205 4.93 -22.88 0.21
N LYS A 206 5.21 -22.73 1.51
CA LYS A 206 5.96 -23.73 2.31
C LYS A 206 5.40 -23.94 3.73
N HIS A 207 5.70 -25.03 4.42
CA HIS A 207 6.32 -26.28 3.94
C HIS A 207 5.22 -27.33 3.78
N PHE A 208 5.17 -27.99 2.62
CA PHE A 208 4.11 -28.91 2.24
C PHE A 208 4.50 -30.37 2.52
N ILE A 209 3.99 -31.04 3.55
CA ILE A 209 2.95 -30.58 4.47
C ILE A 209 3.07 -31.26 5.84
N ALA A 210 2.37 -30.70 6.82
CA ALA A 210 2.25 -31.21 8.18
C ALA A 210 3.57 -31.20 8.98
N ASN A 211 4.50 -30.32 8.61
CA ASN A 211 5.68 -29.99 9.44
C ASN A 211 5.27 -29.09 10.60
N GLU A 212 4.52 -29.63 11.57
CA GLU A 212 3.91 -28.87 12.66
C GLU A 212 4.83 -28.66 13.88
N GLN A 213 6.00 -29.30 13.91
CA GLN A 213 7.02 -29.20 14.95
C GLN A 213 8.42 -29.34 14.35
N GLU A 214 9.43 -28.82 15.05
CA GLU A 214 10.82 -28.89 14.60
C GLU A 214 11.54 -30.12 15.15
N LEU A 215 11.23 -30.54 16.39
CA LEU A 215 11.80 -31.73 17.00
C LEU A 215 11.58 -32.94 16.06
N ASN A 216 12.68 -33.59 15.67
CA ASN A 216 12.70 -34.75 14.78
C ASN A 216 12.12 -34.52 13.38
N ARG A 217 11.97 -33.28 12.89
CA ARG A 217 11.38 -33.03 11.55
C ARG A 217 12.07 -33.80 10.41
N LEU A 218 13.35 -34.11 10.58
CA LEU A 218 14.16 -34.91 9.63
C LEU A 218 13.97 -36.43 9.75
N THR A 219 13.03 -36.92 10.57
CA THR A 219 12.78 -38.37 10.78
C THR A 219 11.33 -38.74 11.03
N LEU A 220 10.55 -37.87 11.69
CA LEU A 220 9.19 -38.15 12.15
C LEU A 220 8.19 -38.32 11.00
N SER A 221 7.16 -39.14 11.24
CA SER A 221 5.96 -39.19 10.42
C SER A 221 4.78 -38.47 11.05
N ALA A 222 4.18 -37.56 10.28
CA ALA A 222 2.88 -36.96 10.56
C ALA A 222 1.79 -37.86 9.96
N ASN A 223 1.07 -38.58 10.82
CA ASN A 223 0.05 -39.55 10.39
C ASN A 223 -1.35 -38.91 10.41
N VAL A 224 -1.64 -38.10 9.40
CA VAL A 224 -2.83 -37.22 9.35
C VAL A 224 -4.01 -37.93 8.64
N PRO A 225 -5.20 -38.04 9.28
CA PRO A 225 -6.41 -38.49 8.62
C PRO A 225 -6.81 -37.61 7.42
N ASP A 226 -7.40 -38.23 6.40
CA ASP A 226 -7.65 -37.62 5.08
C ASP A 226 -8.48 -36.33 5.20
N ARG A 227 -9.61 -36.38 5.92
CA ARG A 227 -10.47 -35.21 6.20
C ARG A 227 -9.73 -34.10 6.93
N VAL A 228 -8.98 -34.43 7.98
CA VAL A 228 -8.23 -33.46 8.78
C VAL A 228 -7.17 -32.77 7.94
N LEU A 229 -6.49 -33.52 7.07
CA LEU A 229 -5.50 -32.97 6.15
C LEU A 229 -6.14 -31.95 5.19
N ARG A 230 -7.31 -32.24 4.61
CA ARG A 230 -7.99 -31.35 3.64
C ARG A 230 -8.59 -30.11 4.29
N GLU A 231 -9.28 -30.27 5.42
CA GLU A 231 -10.06 -29.19 6.04
C GLU A 231 -9.22 -28.21 6.85
N LEU A 232 -8.04 -28.61 7.32
CA LEU A 232 -7.12 -27.74 8.06
C LEU A 232 -5.85 -27.43 7.26
N TYR A 233 -4.96 -28.41 7.10
CA TYR A 233 -3.57 -28.14 6.75
C TYR A 233 -3.37 -27.86 5.26
N VAL A 234 -4.16 -28.47 4.37
CA VAL A 234 -4.10 -28.24 2.92
C VAL A 234 -4.85 -26.96 2.52
N TRP A 235 -5.88 -26.59 3.27
CA TRP A 235 -6.73 -25.43 2.99
C TRP A 235 -5.94 -24.15 2.63
N PRO A 236 -4.93 -23.69 3.40
CA PRO A 236 -4.18 -22.48 3.03
C PRO A 236 -3.32 -22.65 1.77
N PHE A 237 -2.81 -23.85 1.48
CA PHE A 237 -2.10 -24.12 0.22
C PHE A 237 -3.06 -24.13 -0.98
N GLN A 238 -4.30 -24.56 -0.79
CA GLN A 238 -5.32 -24.49 -1.83
C GLN A 238 -5.64 -23.03 -2.22
N ASP A 239 -5.67 -22.09 -1.27
CA ASP A 239 -5.77 -20.65 -1.55
C ASP A 239 -4.53 -20.12 -2.28
N ALA A 240 -3.31 -20.54 -1.88
CA ALA A 240 -2.07 -20.17 -2.58
C ALA A 240 -2.06 -20.65 -4.04
N ILE A 241 -2.49 -21.89 -4.31
CA ILE A 241 -2.62 -22.44 -5.67
C ILE A 241 -3.67 -21.66 -6.45
N LYS A 242 -4.81 -21.33 -5.83
CA LYS A 242 -5.85 -20.51 -6.47
C LYS A 242 -5.35 -19.11 -6.86
N SER A 243 -4.44 -18.55 -6.06
CA SER A 243 -3.71 -17.31 -6.33
C SER A 243 -2.48 -17.50 -7.24
N ASN A 244 -2.40 -18.61 -7.96
CA ASN A 244 -1.37 -18.93 -8.94
C ASN A 244 0.06 -18.94 -8.38
N VAL A 245 0.27 -19.41 -7.15
CA VAL A 245 1.63 -19.55 -6.59
C VAL A 245 2.52 -20.32 -7.56
N ALA A 246 3.72 -19.80 -7.81
CA ALA A 246 4.66 -20.30 -8.81
C ALA A 246 5.34 -21.61 -8.37
N ALA A 247 5.63 -21.74 -7.08
CA ALA A 247 6.30 -22.90 -6.51
C ALA A 247 5.67 -23.34 -5.17
N ILE A 248 5.84 -24.63 -4.85
CA ILE A 248 5.56 -25.19 -3.53
C ILE A 248 6.81 -25.90 -3.05
N MET A 249 7.17 -25.73 -1.78
CA MET A 249 8.28 -26.45 -1.16
C MET A 249 7.74 -27.63 -0.35
N CYS A 250 8.09 -28.86 -0.72
CA CYS A 250 7.74 -30.03 0.09
C CYS A 250 8.58 -30.07 1.36
N SER A 251 8.00 -30.53 2.47
CA SER A 251 8.58 -30.44 3.81
C SER A 251 9.61 -31.51 4.11
N TYR A 252 10.33 -31.33 5.22
CA TYR A 252 11.25 -32.31 5.76
C TYR A 252 10.57 -33.61 6.19
N ASN A 253 9.46 -33.56 6.94
CA ASN A 253 8.86 -34.71 7.59
C ASN A 253 8.28 -35.76 6.62
N LYS A 254 8.02 -36.96 7.17
CA LYS A 254 7.16 -37.95 6.50
C LYS A 254 5.69 -37.59 6.71
N VAL A 255 4.85 -38.00 5.77
CA VAL A 255 3.39 -37.98 5.87
C VAL A 255 2.91 -39.42 5.65
N ASN A 256 2.27 -40.00 6.65
CA ASN A 256 1.78 -41.39 6.61
C ASN A 256 2.86 -42.42 6.21
N GLY A 257 4.09 -42.25 6.70
CA GLY A 257 5.22 -43.17 6.52
C GLY A 257 6.13 -42.89 5.33
N GLU A 258 5.74 -41.99 4.42
CA GLU A 258 6.54 -41.61 3.24
C GLU A 258 7.06 -40.17 3.37
N TRP A 259 8.29 -39.90 2.94
CA TRP A 259 8.83 -38.54 2.90
C TRP A 259 7.96 -37.62 2.04
N ALA A 260 7.65 -36.41 2.51
CA ALA A 260 6.80 -35.48 1.78
C ALA A 260 7.34 -35.17 0.37
N CYS A 261 8.67 -35.09 0.23
CA CYS A 261 9.37 -34.90 -1.04
C CYS A 261 9.54 -36.17 -1.91
N GLU A 262 8.93 -37.29 -1.51
CA GLU A 262 8.94 -38.55 -2.29
C GLU A 262 7.55 -39.19 -2.44
N SER A 263 6.54 -38.67 -1.76
CA SER A 263 5.22 -39.27 -1.74
C SER A 263 4.40 -38.89 -2.97
N ASP A 264 4.08 -39.90 -3.79
CA ASP A 264 3.12 -39.81 -4.90
C ASP A 264 1.73 -39.38 -4.42
N GLY A 265 1.33 -39.80 -3.22
CA GLY A 265 0.08 -39.39 -2.59
C GLY A 265 0.00 -37.89 -2.32
N VAL A 266 1.10 -37.31 -1.85
CA VAL A 266 1.18 -35.90 -1.44
C VAL A 266 1.40 -34.97 -2.65
N MET A 267 2.35 -35.29 -3.53
CA MET A 267 2.74 -34.38 -4.61
C MET A 267 1.96 -34.59 -5.90
N ASN A 268 1.85 -35.81 -6.43
CA ASN A 268 1.11 -36.04 -7.66
C ASN A 268 -0.40 -36.01 -7.41
N LYS A 269 -0.90 -36.91 -6.56
CA LYS A 269 -2.35 -37.11 -6.39
C LYS A 269 -3.04 -35.92 -5.72
N LEU A 270 -2.45 -35.39 -4.64
CA LEU A 270 -3.04 -34.27 -3.92
C LEU A 270 -2.70 -32.91 -4.58
N LEU A 271 -1.43 -32.49 -4.62
CA LEU A 271 -1.10 -31.16 -5.16
C LEU A 271 -1.42 -31.01 -6.65
N LYS A 272 -0.86 -31.89 -7.51
CA LYS A 272 -0.96 -31.71 -8.97
C LYS A 272 -2.33 -32.09 -9.50
N ASP A 273 -2.90 -33.22 -9.08
CA ASP A 273 -4.15 -33.76 -9.65
C ASP A 273 -5.41 -33.25 -8.94
N GLU A 274 -5.48 -33.32 -7.60
CA GLU A 274 -6.67 -32.91 -6.83
C GLU A 274 -6.80 -31.37 -6.81
N LEU A 275 -5.71 -30.67 -6.47
CA LEU A 275 -5.71 -29.20 -6.35
C LEU A 275 -5.35 -28.48 -7.65
N GLY A 276 -4.99 -29.20 -8.72
CA GLY A 276 -4.69 -28.62 -10.02
C GLY A 276 -3.46 -27.71 -10.02
N PHE A 277 -2.45 -28.00 -9.18
CA PHE A 277 -1.25 -27.19 -9.10
C PHE A 277 -0.44 -27.25 -10.41
N ARG A 278 -0.24 -26.08 -11.01
CA ARG A 278 0.45 -25.93 -12.31
C ARG A 278 1.90 -25.47 -12.20
N GLY A 279 2.34 -25.01 -11.03
CA GLY A 279 3.74 -24.70 -10.80
C GLY A 279 4.60 -25.94 -10.61
N TYR A 280 5.78 -25.74 -10.02
CA TYR A 280 6.74 -26.80 -9.73
C TYR A 280 6.91 -27.00 -8.22
N ILE A 281 7.26 -28.23 -7.83
CA ILE A 281 7.54 -28.61 -6.44
C ILE A 281 9.05 -28.67 -6.25
N MET A 282 9.56 -27.87 -5.31
CA MET A 282 10.96 -27.96 -4.87
C MET A 282 11.06 -28.70 -3.53
N SER A 283 12.21 -29.30 -3.26
CA SER A 283 12.49 -29.81 -1.92
C SER A 283 12.80 -28.67 -0.95
N ASP A 284 12.44 -28.83 0.32
CA ASP A 284 13.20 -28.18 1.39
C ASP A 284 14.68 -28.59 1.29
N TRP A 285 15.59 -27.85 1.92
CA TRP A 285 17.02 -28.04 1.71
C TRP A 285 17.48 -29.39 2.21
N ASN A 286 17.91 -30.26 1.29
CA ASN A 286 18.30 -31.64 1.57
C ASN A 286 17.14 -32.53 2.08
N ALA A 287 15.89 -32.22 1.73
CA ALA A 287 14.72 -33.07 2.02
C ALA A 287 14.46 -34.18 0.97
N GLN A 288 15.31 -34.31 -0.05
CA GLN A 288 15.27 -35.43 -1.00
C GLN A 288 16.04 -36.63 -0.43
N HIS A 289 15.51 -37.86 -0.59
CA HIS A 289 16.14 -39.07 -0.04
C HIS A 289 16.54 -40.11 -1.09
N THR A 290 16.03 -40.02 -2.32
CA THR A 290 16.26 -40.98 -3.41
C THR A 290 16.22 -40.29 -4.77
N THR A 291 16.84 -40.91 -5.78
CA THR A 291 16.79 -40.44 -7.18
C THR A 291 15.43 -40.73 -7.83
N VAL A 292 15.03 -42.01 -7.81
CA VAL A 292 13.87 -42.52 -8.56
C VAL A 292 12.57 -42.24 -7.80
N GLY A 293 12.58 -42.41 -6.47
CA GLY A 293 11.40 -42.21 -5.63
C GLY A 293 10.91 -40.76 -5.68
N SER A 294 11.79 -39.78 -5.48
CA SER A 294 11.40 -38.36 -5.57
C SER A 294 10.93 -37.96 -6.98
N ALA A 295 11.64 -38.42 -8.03
CA ALA A 295 11.30 -38.07 -9.41
C ALA A 295 9.92 -38.58 -9.81
N ASN A 296 9.64 -39.86 -9.54
CA ASN A 296 8.36 -40.47 -9.86
C ASN A 296 7.26 -40.06 -8.85
N GLY A 297 7.62 -39.77 -7.60
CA GLY A 297 6.72 -39.27 -6.56
C GLY A 297 6.19 -37.86 -6.83
N GLY A 298 6.85 -37.09 -7.71
CA GLY A 298 6.31 -35.83 -8.21
C GLY A 298 7.17 -34.60 -7.97
N LEU A 299 8.36 -34.74 -7.37
CA LEU A 299 9.31 -33.63 -7.20
C LEU A 299 9.69 -33.05 -8.57
N ASP A 300 9.88 -31.73 -8.66
CA ASP A 300 10.29 -31.03 -9.88
C ASP A 300 11.67 -30.38 -9.78
N MET A 301 12.11 -30.03 -8.56
CA MET A 301 13.40 -29.40 -8.33
C MET A 301 14.02 -29.88 -7.03
N THR A 302 15.28 -30.35 -7.07
CA THR A 302 16.03 -30.67 -5.85
C THR A 302 16.87 -29.49 -5.40
N MET A 303 16.75 -29.11 -4.13
CA MET A 303 17.49 -28.04 -3.49
C MET A 303 18.18 -28.53 -2.20
N PRO A 304 19.43 -28.11 -1.94
CA PRO A 304 20.31 -27.32 -2.81
C PRO A 304 20.97 -28.16 -3.93
N GLY A 305 20.61 -29.44 -4.06
CA GLY A 305 21.17 -30.41 -5.02
C GLY A 305 22.23 -31.36 -4.44
N THR A 306 22.74 -31.03 -3.25
CA THR A 306 23.61 -31.85 -2.39
C THR A 306 23.08 -31.77 -0.96
N ASP A 307 23.63 -32.58 -0.05
CA ASP A 307 23.57 -32.23 1.37
C ASP A 307 24.46 -31.02 1.72
N PHE A 308 24.43 -30.58 2.97
CA PHE A 308 25.21 -29.43 3.46
C PHE A 308 26.74 -29.67 3.47
N ASN A 309 27.18 -30.93 3.41
CA ASN A 309 28.59 -31.33 3.28
C ASN A 309 28.99 -31.56 1.81
N LYS A 310 28.13 -31.18 0.86
CA LYS A 310 28.31 -31.36 -0.58
C LYS A 310 28.34 -32.84 -1.03
N GLY A 311 27.80 -33.73 -0.21
CA GLY A 311 27.55 -35.14 -0.51
C GLY A 311 26.11 -35.39 -1.00
N ASN A 312 25.68 -36.66 -0.95
CA ASN A 312 24.30 -37.11 -1.24
C ASN A 312 23.65 -36.45 -2.48
N ILE A 313 24.24 -36.70 -3.65
CA ILE A 313 23.76 -36.17 -4.93
C ILE A 313 22.75 -37.15 -5.53
N PHE A 314 21.46 -36.85 -5.41
CA PHE A 314 20.39 -37.71 -5.90
C PHE A 314 19.96 -37.44 -7.35
N TRP A 315 20.04 -36.20 -7.83
CA TRP A 315 19.81 -35.88 -9.25
C TRP A 315 21.12 -35.43 -9.93
N GLY A 316 21.07 -34.67 -11.02
CA GLY A 316 22.26 -34.47 -11.86
C GLY A 316 22.67 -35.77 -12.57
N PRO A 317 23.91 -36.26 -12.42
CA PRO A 317 24.35 -37.51 -13.05
C PRO A 317 23.50 -38.73 -12.71
N GLN A 318 22.99 -38.82 -11.47
CA GLN A 318 22.17 -39.97 -11.04
C GLN A 318 20.80 -39.97 -11.72
N LEU A 319 20.21 -38.80 -11.96
CA LEU A 319 18.96 -38.70 -12.71
C LEU A 319 19.16 -39.10 -14.17
N GLN A 320 20.29 -38.73 -14.79
CA GLN A 320 20.64 -39.20 -16.14
C GLN A 320 20.73 -40.73 -16.21
N THR A 321 21.40 -41.35 -15.23
CA THR A 321 21.52 -42.82 -15.14
C THR A 321 20.15 -43.47 -14.98
N ALA A 322 19.28 -42.93 -14.12
CA ALA A 322 17.93 -43.45 -13.93
C ALA A 322 17.06 -43.37 -15.20
N ILE A 323 17.24 -42.33 -16.02
CA ILE A 323 16.57 -42.20 -17.32
C ILE A 323 17.10 -43.25 -18.30
N ASN A 324 18.42 -43.38 -18.43
CA ASN A 324 19.06 -44.36 -19.32
C ASN A 324 18.66 -45.80 -18.98
N ASN A 325 18.46 -46.08 -17.69
CA ASN A 325 18.03 -47.38 -17.20
C ASN A 325 16.50 -47.58 -17.25
N GLY A 326 15.72 -46.60 -17.75
CA GLY A 326 14.26 -46.68 -17.84
C GLY A 326 13.51 -46.61 -16.49
N GLN A 327 14.19 -46.24 -15.41
CA GLN A 327 13.61 -46.12 -14.06
C GLN A 327 12.84 -44.81 -13.88
N VAL A 328 13.22 -43.76 -14.61
CA VAL A 328 12.49 -42.49 -14.72
C VAL A 328 12.21 -42.24 -16.20
N LYS A 329 10.94 -42.05 -16.56
CA LYS A 329 10.56 -41.78 -17.95
C LYS A 329 11.03 -40.38 -18.36
N GLN A 330 11.48 -40.21 -19.60
CA GLN A 330 11.84 -38.89 -20.16
C GLN A 330 10.69 -37.88 -20.01
N SER A 331 9.45 -38.32 -20.21
CA SER A 331 8.25 -37.49 -20.06
C SER A 331 8.10 -36.89 -18.65
N ARG A 332 8.64 -37.57 -17.62
CA ARG A 332 8.63 -37.06 -16.24
C ARG A 332 9.56 -35.86 -16.12
N VAL A 333 10.79 -35.95 -16.62
CA VAL A 333 11.77 -34.85 -16.60
C VAL A 333 11.29 -33.68 -17.46
N ASP A 334 10.70 -33.97 -18.61
CA ASP A 334 10.09 -32.96 -19.47
C ASP A 334 8.97 -32.18 -18.76
N ASP A 335 8.16 -32.83 -17.91
CA ASP A 335 7.14 -32.15 -17.08
C ASP A 335 7.77 -31.30 -15.97
N MET A 336 8.82 -31.78 -15.29
CA MET A 336 9.55 -30.99 -14.27
C MET A 336 10.05 -29.67 -14.86
N VAL A 337 10.75 -29.75 -15.99
CA VAL A 337 11.30 -28.59 -16.70
C VAL A 337 10.18 -27.68 -17.19
N LYS A 338 9.10 -28.23 -17.74
CA LYS A 338 7.97 -27.44 -18.22
C LYS A 338 7.30 -26.65 -17.10
N ARG A 339 7.15 -27.21 -15.90
CA ARG A 339 6.58 -26.52 -14.74
C ARG A 339 7.47 -25.37 -14.28
N ILE A 340 8.79 -25.59 -14.21
CA ILE A 340 9.77 -24.55 -13.84
C ILE A 340 9.76 -23.40 -14.86
N LEU A 341 9.84 -23.73 -16.16
CA LEU A 341 9.81 -22.72 -17.22
C LEU A 341 8.46 -22.00 -17.28
N ALA A 342 7.34 -22.69 -17.06
CA ALA A 342 6.03 -22.06 -17.01
C ALA A 342 5.96 -21.04 -15.87
N SER A 343 6.44 -21.36 -14.67
CA SER A 343 6.51 -20.40 -13.56
C SER A 343 7.40 -19.19 -13.87
N TRP A 344 8.53 -19.41 -14.56
CA TRP A 344 9.41 -18.33 -15.04
C TRP A 344 8.71 -17.40 -16.05
N TYR A 345 8.00 -17.97 -17.04
CA TYR A 345 7.24 -17.22 -18.03
C TYR A 345 5.97 -16.55 -17.49
N LEU A 346 5.32 -17.15 -16.50
CA LEU A 346 4.10 -16.64 -15.86
C LEU A 346 4.32 -15.24 -15.31
N LEU A 347 5.50 -15.00 -14.74
CA LEU A 347 5.88 -13.76 -14.08
C LEU A 347 6.75 -12.84 -14.94
N GLY A 348 6.94 -13.19 -16.21
CA GLY A 348 7.70 -12.38 -17.17
C GLY A 348 9.19 -12.27 -16.85
N GLN A 349 9.76 -13.28 -16.18
CA GLN A 349 11.20 -13.29 -15.85
C GLN A 349 12.09 -13.56 -17.07
N ASP A 350 11.47 -13.87 -18.22
CA ASP A 350 12.11 -13.97 -19.53
C ASP A 350 12.45 -12.61 -20.16
N LYS A 351 12.01 -11.50 -19.57
CA LYS A 351 12.11 -10.16 -20.16
C LYS A 351 12.67 -9.14 -19.18
N ASN A 352 13.88 -8.66 -19.46
CA ASN A 352 14.53 -7.57 -18.72
C ASN A 352 14.56 -7.83 -17.19
N TYR A 353 14.72 -9.09 -16.78
CA TYR A 353 14.84 -9.42 -15.36
C TYR A 353 16.23 -8.99 -14.85
N PRO A 354 16.33 -8.32 -13.69
CA PRO A 354 17.62 -7.89 -13.16
C PRO A 354 18.56 -9.08 -12.93
N ALA A 355 19.84 -8.89 -13.25
CA ALA A 355 20.86 -9.85 -12.89
C ALA A 355 21.02 -9.90 -11.36
N GLN A 356 21.48 -11.04 -10.86
CA GLN A 356 21.83 -11.17 -9.45
C GLN A 356 23.02 -10.26 -9.10
N VAL A 357 22.88 -9.50 -8.01
CA VAL A 357 23.91 -8.53 -7.57
C VAL A 357 24.53 -8.80 -6.19
N PHE A 358 24.11 -9.83 -5.47
CA PHE A 358 24.56 -10.14 -4.11
C PHE A 358 25.09 -11.58 -3.97
N ASN A 359 25.75 -11.89 -2.85
CA ASN A 359 26.24 -13.23 -2.51
C ASN A 359 25.94 -13.55 -1.03
N SER A 360 25.17 -14.62 -0.79
CA SER A 360 24.72 -15.05 0.54
C SER A 360 25.86 -15.44 1.48
N TRP A 361 26.99 -15.89 0.94
CA TRP A 361 28.18 -16.33 1.67
C TRP A 361 29.18 -15.20 1.90
N LYS A 362 28.90 -14.02 1.32
CA LYS A 362 29.67 -12.78 1.46
C LYS A 362 28.68 -11.62 1.58
N ILE A 363 28.05 -11.50 2.76
CA ILE A 363 27.00 -10.52 3.03
C ILE A 363 27.50 -9.11 2.68
N GLY A 364 26.83 -8.48 1.70
CA GLY A 364 27.12 -7.13 1.23
C GLY A 364 26.04 -6.13 1.61
N ASN A 365 26.36 -4.84 1.49
CA ASN A 365 25.43 -3.73 1.76
C ASN A 365 24.75 -3.27 0.47
N PHE A 366 23.42 -3.22 0.49
CA PHE A 366 22.58 -2.77 -0.62
C PHE A 366 21.58 -1.73 -0.12
N ASN A 367 21.06 -0.90 -1.01
CA ASN A 367 20.00 0.06 -0.66
C ASN A 367 18.77 -0.22 -1.51
N VAL A 368 17.97 -1.19 -1.08
CA VAL A 368 16.75 -1.65 -1.79
C VAL A 368 15.47 -1.40 -0.99
N GLY A 369 15.57 -1.03 0.28
CA GLY A 369 14.43 -0.87 1.19
C GLY A 369 13.54 0.36 0.91
N GLY A 370 14.04 1.39 0.23
CA GLY A 370 13.25 2.56 -0.18
C GLY A 370 12.33 3.12 0.93
N ASN A 371 11.02 3.16 0.65
CA ASN A 371 9.99 3.58 1.61
C ASN A 371 9.26 2.41 2.29
N HIS A 372 9.73 1.17 2.15
CA HIS A 372 9.03 -0.03 2.65
C HIS A 372 8.87 -0.04 4.18
N LYS A 373 9.74 0.69 4.91
CA LYS A 373 9.58 0.96 6.35
C LYS A 373 8.21 1.55 6.73
N THR A 374 7.51 2.20 5.80
CA THR A 374 6.15 2.71 6.04
C THR A 374 5.15 1.59 6.27
N ASN A 375 5.22 0.52 5.48
CA ASN A 375 4.45 -0.71 5.70
C ASN A 375 4.88 -1.39 7.00
N VAL A 376 6.18 -1.49 7.28
CA VAL A 376 6.67 -2.13 8.51
C VAL A 376 6.18 -1.42 9.76
N ARG A 377 6.23 -0.08 9.80
CA ARG A 377 5.68 0.69 10.92
C ARG A 377 4.16 0.55 11.03
N ALA A 378 3.44 0.58 9.91
CA ALA A 378 2.00 0.36 9.91
C ALA A 378 1.64 -1.05 10.44
N MET A 379 2.37 -2.08 10.04
CA MET A 379 2.21 -3.44 10.58
C MET A 379 2.56 -3.51 12.07
N ALA A 380 3.72 -2.97 12.47
CA ALA A 380 4.16 -2.93 13.86
C ALA A 380 3.12 -2.26 14.77
N ARG A 381 2.42 -1.23 14.27
CA ARG A 381 1.35 -0.53 14.98
C ARG A 381 0.03 -1.30 14.96
N ASP A 382 -0.43 -1.70 13.77
CA ASP A 382 -1.79 -2.22 13.55
C ASP A 382 -1.91 -3.72 13.86
N GLY A 383 -0.79 -4.42 14.06
CA GLY A 383 -0.70 -5.80 14.53
C GLY A 383 -0.58 -5.93 16.05
N ILE A 384 -0.38 -4.82 16.79
CA ILE A 384 -0.42 -4.81 18.25
C ILE A 384 -1.83 -5.14 18.73
N VAL A 385 -1.92 -6.11 19.65
CA VAL A 385 -3.17 -6.51 20.31
C VAL A 385 -3.17 -6.01 21.75
N LEU A 386 -4.13 -5.15 22.08
CA LEU A 386 -4.33 -4.71 23.46
C LEU A 386 -5.15 -5.77 24.20
N LEU A 387 -4.54 -6.44 25.18
CA LEU A 387 -5.19 -7.55 25.90
C LEU A 387 -5.92 -7.08 27.17
N LYS A 388 -5.35 -6.11 27.86
CA LYS A 388 -5.90 -5.53 29.10
C LYS A 388 -5.70 -4.02 29.11
N ASN A 389 -6.68 -3.26 29.57
CA ASN A 389 -6.57 -1.82 29.79
C ASN A 389 -7.54 -1.33 30.88
N THR A 390 -7.15 -1.49 32.13
CA THR A 390 -7.92 -1.06 33.30
C THR A 390 -7.94 0.46 33.42
N ASN A 391 -9.12 1.02 33.70
CA ASN A 391 -9.34 2.46 33.91
C ASN A 391 -8.85 3.36 32.76
N ALA A 392 -8.82 2.84 31.53
CA ALA A 392 -8.28 3.55 30.35
C ALA A 392 -6.89 4.15 30.63
N THR A 393 -6.01 3.36 31.27
CA THR A 393 -4.63 3.78 31.57
C THR A 393 -3.86 4.10 30.30
N LEU A 394 -4.06 3.32 29.24
CA LEU A 394 -3.63 3.65 27.89
C LEU A 394 -4.78 4.29 27.10
N PRO A 395 -4.50 5.28 26.22
CA PRO A 395 -3.17 5.81 25.91
C PRO A 395 -2.57 6.70 27.01
N LEU A 396 -1.23 6.72 27.08
CA LEU A 396 -0.45 7.55 27.99
C LEU A 396 -0.68 9.04 27.72
N LYS A 397 -0.80 9.84 28.78
CA LYS A 397 -1.07 11.28 28.72
C LYS A 397 0.06 12.08 29.36
N LYS A 398 1.25 12.03 28.76
CA LYS A 398 2.45 12.77 29.21
C LYS A 398 2.74 12.57 30.72
N PRO A 399 2.99 11.33 31.19
CA PRO A 399 3.32 11.09 32.59
C PRO A 399 4.56 11.92 33.00
N LYS A 400 4.71 12.27 34.28
CA LYS A 400 5.90 13.03 34.71
C LYS A 400 7.13 12.13 34.71
N ASN A 401 6.99 10.92 35.24
CA ASN A 401 8.08 9.95 35.33
C ASN A 401 7.62 8.58 34.79
N ILE A 402 8.38 8.00 33.86
CA ILE A 402 8.16 6.65 33.33
C ILE A 402 9.37 5.75 33.64
N ALA A 403 9.11 4.53 34.11
CA ALA A 403 10.12 3.49 34.20
C ALA A 403 9.99 2.55 32.99
N VAL A 404 11.10 2.21 32.33
CA VAL A 404 11.15 1.23 31.24
C VAL A 404 12.11 0.10 31.63
N ILE A 405 11.59 -1.12 31.73
CA ILE A 405 12.23 -2.23 32.45
C ILE A 405 12.23 -3.49 31.56
N GLY A 406 13.30 -4.27 31.65
CA GLY A 406 13.46 -5.54 30.93
C GLY A 406 14.46 -5.45 29.79
N LEU A 407 15.16 -6.54 29.51
CA LEU A 407 16.15 -6.64 28.43
C LEU A 407 15.48 -6.45 27.05
N ASP A 408 14.23 -6.89 26.92
CA ASP A 408 13.41 -6.71 25.70
C ASP A 408 13.13 -5.24 25.34
N SER A 409 13.51 -4.28 26.20
CA SER A 409 13.35 -2.85 25.93
C SER A 409 14.45 -2.24 25.07
N ILE A 410 15.60 -2.91 24.86
CA ILE A 410 16.76 -2.37 24.14
C ILE A 410 17.11 -3.18 22.90
N VAL A 411 17.86 -2.60 21.96
CA VAL A 411 18.56 -3.40 20.96
C VAL A 411 19.61 -4.24 21.68
N ALA A 412 19.87 -5.45 21.15
CA ALA A 412 20.93 -6.30 21.64
C ALA A 412 22.24 -5.53 21.85
N PRO A 413 22.93 -5.67 22.99
CA PRO A 413 24.17 -4.91 23.27
C PRO A 413 25.27 -5.13 22.22
N LYS A 414 25.28 -6.29 21.56
CA LYS A 414 26.22 -6.63 20.48
C LYS A 414 25.77 -6.15 19.09
N GLY A 415 24.56 -5.60 18.99
CA GLY A 415 23.92 -5.15 17.75
C GLY A 415 22.81 -6.09 17.27
N ALA A 416 21.83 -5.54 16.53
CA ALA A 416 20.62 -6.26 16.09
C ALA A 416 20.90 -7.53 15.25
N ASN A 417 22.06 -7.59 14.59
CA ASN A 417 22.46 -8.68 13.70
C ASN A 417 23.58 -9.56 14.29
N ALA A 418 23.96 -9.37 15.55
CA ALA A 418 25.13 -10.02 16.14
C ALA A 418 25.05 -11.55 16.21
N CYS A 419 23.83 -12.08 16.29
CA CYS A 419 23.58 -13.51 16.32
C CYS A 419 23.26 -13.99 14.90
N VAL A 420 24.00 -15.00 14.44
CA VAL A 420 23.75 -15.68 13.15
C VAL A 420 22.30 -16.17 13.14
N ASP A 421 21.60 -15.90 12.05
CA ASP A 421 20.18 -16.27 11.85
C ASP A 421 19.26 -15.88 13.00
N ARG A 422 19.61 -14.81 13.72
CA ARG A 422 18.91 -14.30 14.91
C ARG A 422 18.79 -15.35 16.02
N GLY A 423 19.71 -16.33 16.08
CA GLY A 423 19.76 -17.43 17.04
C GLY A 423 20.17 -17.04 18.46
N CYS A 424 19.53 -16.03 19.04
CA CYS A 424 19.66 -15.61 20.42
C CYS A 424 18.40 -14.87 20.88
N ASN A 425 18.30 -14.55 22.17
CA ASN A 425 17.21 -13.75 22.72
C ASN A 425 17.72 -12.50 23.48
N ASP A 426 18.90 -11.99 23.14
CA ASP A 426 19.61 -10.97 23.90
C ASP A 426 19.18 -9.54 23.50
N GLY A 427 17.99 -9.10 23.91
CA GLY A 427 17.44 -7.77 23.58
C GLY A 427 15.97 -7.82 23.13
N THR A 428 15.49 -6.76 22.48
CA THR A 428 14.12 -6.67 21.96
C THR A 428 13.89 -7.70 20.86
N LEU A 429 12.82 -8.48 21.00
CA LEU A 429 12.48 -9.55 20.06
C LEU A 429 11.62 -9.01 18.92
N ALA A 430 12.18 -8.91 17.72
CA ALA A 430 11.46 -8.42 16.53
C ALA A 430 11.16 -9.50 15.49
N VAL A 431 11.92 -10.60 15.48
CA VAL A 431 11.83 -11.75 14.56
C VAL A 431 12.33 -13.00 15.31
N GLY A 432 11.79 -14.20 15.04
CA GLY A 432 12.35 -15.46 15.56
C GLY A 432 13.64 -15.88 14.84
N TRP A 433 14.18 -17.07 15.16
CA TRP A 433 15.45 -17.53 14.55
C TRP A 433 15.28 -18.55 13.42
N GLY A 434 16.33 -18.72 12.62
CA GLY A 434 16.41 -19.75 11.57
C GLY A 434 16.35 -19.18 10.16
N SER A 435 15.96 -20.01 9.18
CA SER A 435 15.89 -19.62 7.77
C SER A 435 14.87 -18.53 7.46
N GLY A 436 13.84 -18.41 8.30
CA GLY A 436 12.85 -17.34 8.19
C GLY A 436 13.36 -15.95 8.59
N SER A 437 14.60 -15.82 9.07
CA SER A 437 15.17 -14.56 9.57
C SER A 437 15.93 -13.75 8.50
N VAL A 438 16.19 -12.47 8.79
CA VAL A 438 16.86 -11.53 7.89
C VAL A 438 17.77 -10.57 8.65
N GLU A 439 18.68 -9.88 7.95
CA GLU A 439 19.50 -8.82 8.52
C GLU A 439 18.68 -7.54 8.68
N PHE A 440 18.72 -6.94 9.88
CA PHE A 440 18.11 -5.65 10.14
C PHE A 440 18.96 -4.52 9.54
N PRO A 441 18.38 -3.61 8.74
CA PRO A 441 19.09 -2.38 8.32
C PRO A 441 19.25 -1.42 9.51
N TYR A 442 18.32 -1.49 10.45
CA TYR A 442 18.32 -0.92 11.79
C TYR A 442 17.22 -1.63 12.59
N LEU A 443 17.19 -1.44 13.89
CA LEU A 443 16.09 -1.88 14.76
C LEU A 443 15.82 -0.78 15.77
N ILE A 444 14.59 -0.26 15.80
CA ILE A 444 14.18 0.72 16.80
C ILE A 444 13.62 -0.04 18.00
N ALA A 445 14.30 0.00 19.15
CA ALA A 445 13.84 -0.66 20.36
C ALA A 445 12.80 0.17 21.14
N PRO A 446 11.97 -0.47 21.99
CA PRO A 446 10.99 0.21 22.83
C PRO A 446 11.55 1.39 23.64
N LEU A 447 12.70 1.21 24.30
CA LEU A 447 13.31 2.24 25.13
C LEU A 447 13.71 3.48 24.32
N ASP A 448 14.26 3.28 23.11
CA ASP A 448 14.72 4.36 22.25
C ASP A 448 13.53 5.21 21.76
N ALA A 449 12.47 4.55 21.31
CA ALA A 449 11.25 5.23 20.87
C ALA A 449 10.55 5.95 22.04
N ILE A 450 10.47 5.31 23.23
CA ILE A 450 9.88 5.93 24.43
C ILE A 450 10.70 7.13 24.88
N LYS A 451 12.04 7.06 24.87
CA LYS A 451 12.91 8.22 25.16
C LYS A 451 12.68 9.37 24.17
N ALA A 452 12.55 9.05 22.88
CA ALA A 452 12.28 10.05 21.86
C ALA A 452 10.93 10.75 22.07
N GLN A 453 9.90 10.03 22.50
CA GLN A 453 8.60 10.61 22.84
C GLN A 453 8.64 11.39 24.17
N ALA A 454 9.26 10.83 25.21
CA ALA A 454 9.39 11.44 26.53
C ALA A 454 10.11 12.79 26.49
N SER A 455 11.12 12.94 25.62
CA SER A 455 11.81 14.21 25.38
C SER A 455 10.85 15.32 24.91
N LYS A 456 9.83 14.98 24.12
CA LYS A 456 8.80 15.93 23.63
C LYS A 456 7.81 16.30 24.72
N ASP A 457 7.55 15.38 25.64
CA ASP A 457 6.55 15.54 26.69
C ASP A 457 7.13 16.14 27.98
N GLY A 458 8.46 16.27 28.09
CA GLY A 458 9.13 16.66 29.33
C GLY A 458 9.07 15.57 30.41
N THR A 459 8.86 14.31 29.99
CA THR A 459 8.79 13.15 30.88
C THR A 459 10.19 12.66 31.24
N THR A 460 10.45 12.40 32.52
CA THR A 460 11.69 11.76 32.98
C THR A 460 11.61 10.26 32.76
N VAL A 461 12.62 9.69 32.08
CA VAL A 461 12.73 8.24 31.86
C VAL A 461 13.76 7.65 32.83
N THR A 462 13.34 6.68 33.63
CA THR A 462 14.24 5.78 34.37
C THR A 462 14.25 4.44 33.66
N SER A 463 15.42 3.85 33.38
CA SER A 463 15.51 2.57 32.68
C SER A 463 16.26 1.51 33.48
N SER A 464 15.76 0.28 33.45
CA SER A 464 16.45 -0.93 33.91
C SER A 464 16.48 -1.95 32.77
N PRO A 465 17.41 -1.83 31.80
CA PRO A 465 17.42 -2.64 30.58
C PRO A 465 18.05 -4.01 30.81
N ASN A 466 17.55 -4.74 31.80
CA ASN A 466 17.92 -6.11 32.15
C ASN A 466 16.76 -6.77 32.90
N ASP A 467 16.83 -8.09 33.08
CA ASP A 467 15.75 -8.88 33.69
C ASP A 467 15.98 -9.20 35.18
N ASN A 468 16.85 -8.42 35.86
CA ASN A 468 16.99 -8.54 37.31
C ASN A 468 15.76 -7.95 38.01
N ALA A 469 14.95 -8.81 38.62
CA ALA A 469 13.70 -8.43 39.28
C ALA A 469 13.86 -7.32 40.34
N GLN A 470 14.93 -7.35 41.14
CA GLN A 470 15.18 -6.33 42.17
C GLN A 470 15.54 -4.98 41.55
N GLN A 471 16.38 -4.96 40.51
CA GLN A 471 16.74 -3.72 39.80
C GLN A 471 15.52 -3.13 39.07
N GLY A 472 14.71 -3.98 38.43
CA GLY A 472 13.44 -3.56 37.83
C GLY A 472 12.48 -2.92 38.85
N ALA A 473 12.29 -3.55 40.01
CA ALA A 473 11.49 -2.99 41.09
C ALA A 473 12.06 -1.65 41.60
N ASN A 474 13.38 -1.55 41.78
CA ASN A 474 14.01 -0.30 42.21
C ASN A 474 13.78 0.85 41.21
N ALA A 475 13.88 0.57 39.90
CA ALA A 475 13.58 1.55 38.85
C ALA A 475 12.09 1.96 38.81
N ALA A 476 11.19 1.03 39.13
CA ALA A 476 9.74 1.26 39.09
C ALA A 476 9.20 2.07 40.27
N LYS A 477 9.86 2.05 41.44
CA LYS A 477 9.32 2.52 42.73
C LYS A 477 8.81 3.96 42.73
N ASN A 478 9.47 4.86 42.01
CA ASN A 478 9.16 6.29 41.99
C ASN A 478 8.58 6.78 40.65
N ALA A 479 8.29 5.86 39.71
CA ALA A 479 7.69 6.21 38.42
C ALA A 479 6.16 6.31 38.54
N ASP A 480 5.55 7.22 37.79
CA ASP A 480 4.08 7.32 37.70
C ASP A 480 3.50 6.08 37.00
N ILE A 481 4.28 5.50 36.08
CA ILE A 481 3.95 4.34 35.28
C ILE A 481 5.21 3.54 34.99
N ALA A 482 5.12 2.22 35.08
CA ALA A 482 6.22 1.30 34.77
C ALA A 482 5.85 0.45 33.56
N VAL A 483 6.64 0.53 32.50
CA VAL A 483 6.53 -0.30 31.29
C VAL A 483 7.55 -1.43 31.41
N VAL A 484 7.06 -2.66 31.52
CA VAL A 484 7.88 -3.87 31.61
C VAL A 484 7.81 -4.60 30.28
N CYS A 485 8.93 -4.69 29.57
CA CYS A 485 9.06 -5.41 28.32
C CYS A 485 9.56 -6.84 28.60
N ILE A 486 8.82 -7.85 28.15
CA ILE A 486 9.19 -9.27 28.26
C ILE A 486 9.02 -9.95 26.90
N ASN A 487 9.67 -11.09 26.71
CA ASN A 487 9.55 -11.84 25.47
C ASN A 487 9.51 -13.37 25.67
N SER A 488 9.28 -14.09 24.57
CA SER A 488 9.42 -15.55 24.46
C SER A 488 9.69 -15.89 23.01
N ASN A 489 10.83 -16.54 22.75
CA ASN A 489 11.38 -16.77 21.41
C ASN A 489 11.31 -18.25 20.98
N ALA A 490 11.44 -18.52 19.68
CA ALA A 490 11.54 -19.84 19.06
C ALA A 490 12.09 -19.74 17.63
N GLY A 491 12.40 -20.88 17.00
CA GLY A 491 12.82 -20.90 15.61
C GLY A 491 13.06 -22.31 15.08
N GLU A 492 13.94 -22.41 14.11
CA GLU A 492 14.27 -23.66 13.40
C GLU A 492 15.25 -24.57 14.19
N GLU A 493 15.11 -25.92 14.17
CA GLU A 493 15.86 -26.76 15.14
C GLU A 493 17.38 -26.84 14.95
N TYR A 494 17.92 -26.42 13.79
CA TYR A 494 19.37 -26.45 13.59
C TYR A 494 20.13 -25.47 14.51
N ILE A 495 19.41 -24.64 15.26
CA ILE A 495 19.94 -23.79 16.32
C ILE A 495 19.23 -24.13 17.64
N THR A 496 20.02 -24.37 18.70
CA THR A 496 19.51 -24.46 20.06
C THR A 496 19.84 -23.18 20.83
N VAL A 497 18.81 -22.47 21.30
CA VAL A 497 18.96 -21.23 22.07
C VAL A 497 18.48 -21.46 23.49
N GLU A 498 19.35 -21.28 24.48
CA GLU A 498 18.99 -21.42 25.92
C GLU A 498 18.31 -22.78 26.25
N GLY A 499 18.70 -23.85 25.56
CA GLY A 499 18.14 -25.19 25.74
C GLY A 499 16.88 -25.49 24.92
N HIS A 500 16.41 -24.53 24.10
CA HIS A 500 15.29 -24.70 23.18
C HIS A 500 15.80 -25.08 21.78
N ALA A 501 15.58 -26.33 21.37
CA ALA A 501 16.02 -26.86 20.08
C ALA A 501 14.94 -26.63 19.00
N GLY A 502 14.82 -25.39 18.55
CA GLY A 502 13.75 -24.94 17.65
C GLY A 502 12.43 -24.70 18.38
N ASP A 503 11.76 -25.78 18.78
CA ASP A 503 10.50 -25.73 19.54
C ASP A 503 10.71 -25.17 20.95
N ARG A 504 9.66 -24.55 21.51
CA ARG A 504 9.68 -24.07 22.90
C ARG A 504 9.47 -25.22 23.89
N ASN A 505 10.29 -25.29 24.93
CA ASN A 505 10.18 -26.29 26.00
C ASN A 505 8.96 -26.03 26.90
N ASP A 506 8.55 -24.77 27.03
CA ASP A 506 7.38 -24.35 27.77
C ASP A 506 6.71 -23.13 27.10
N LEU A 507 5.65 -22.63 27.74
CA LEU A 507 4.92 -21.43 27.30
C LEU A 507 5.11 -20.28 28.30
N ASN A 508 6.22 -20.24 29.04
CA ASN A 508 6.52 -19.12 29.92
C ASN A 508 7.21 -17.97 29.14
N PRO A 509 7.12 -16.73 29.64
CA PRO A 509 8.08 -15.69 29.27
C PRO A 509 9.50 -16.16 29.56
N TRP A 510 10.41 -15.88 28.64
CA TRP A 510 11.84 -16.15 28.81
C TRP A 510 12.43 -15.17 29.83
N HIS A 511 13.68 -15.44 30.23
CA HIS A 511 14.51 -14.55 31.07
C HIS A 511 13.84 -14.16 32.39
N ASN A 512 13.14 -15.09 33.01
CA ASN A 512 12.38 -14.87 34.25
C ASN A 512 11.35 -13.72 34.14
N GLY A 513 10.78 -13.48 32.96
CA GLY A 513 9.82 -12.38 32.75
C GLY A 513 8.63 -12.40 33.71
N ASN A 514 8.18 -13.60 34.14
CA ASN A 514 7.16 -13.72 35.20
C ASN A 514 7.60 -13.09 36.53
N GLU A 515 8.84 -13.33 36.97
CA GLU A 515 9.36 -12.76 38.22
C GLU A 515 9.60 -11.25 38.09
N LEU A 516 10.08 -10.80 36.93
CA LEU A 516 10.27 -9.37 36.65
C LEU A 516 8.95 -8.60 36.75
N VAL A 517 7.89 -9.08 36.10
CA VAL A 517 6.56 -8.44 36.16
C VAL A 517 6.02 -8.43 37.58
N LYS A 518 6.11 -9.56 38.32
CA LYS A 518 5.65 -9.64 39.71
C LYS A 518 6.38 -8.65 40.62
N ALA A 519 7.70 -8.55 40.51
CA ALA A 519 8.50 -7.64 41.32
C ALA A 519 8.19 -6.17 41.03
N VAL A 520 7.99 -5.80 39.76
CA VAL A 520 7.62 -4.43 39.38
C VAL A 520 6.20 -4.09 39.85
N ALA A 521 5.24 -4.99 39.62
CA ALA A 521 3.85 -4.79 40.05
C ALA A 521 3.70 -4.75 41.59
N ALA A 522 4.64 -5.32 42.35
CA ALA A 522 4.64 -5.22 43.81
C ALA A 522 4.95 -3.80 44.33
N VAL A 523 5.65 -2.97 43.54
CA VAL A 523 6.12 -1.64 43.97
C VAL A 523 5.55 -0.48 43.15
N ASN A 524 5.00 -0.74 41.97
CA ASN A 524 4.35 0.28 41.13
C ASN A 524 2.88 -0.09 40.88
N LYS A 525 1.96 0.85 41.10
CA LYS A 525 0.50 0.63 40.98
C LYS A 525 -0.03 0.71 39.55
N LYS A 526 0.79 1.17 38.60
CA LYS A 526 0.45 1.33 37.18
C LYS A 526 1.52 0.65 36.33
N THR A 527 1.53 -0.68 36.37
CA THR A 527 2.40 -1.51 35.54
C THR A 527 1.72 -1.83 34.21
N VAL A 528 2.38 -1.46 33.12
CA VAL A 528 2.03 -1.85 31.75
C VAL A 528 3.02 -2.92 31.31
N VAL A 529 2.52 -4.08 30.88
CA VAL A 529 3.37 -5.15 30.36
C VAL A 529 3.32 -5.14 28.83
N VAL A 530 4.48 -5.05 28.20
CA VAL A 530 4.65 -5.18 26.74
C VAL A 530 5.25 -6.55 26.46
N VAL A 531 4.65 -7.31 25.56
CA VAL A 531 5.08 -8.69 25.25
C VAL A 531 5.44 -8.83 23.77
N HIS A 532 6.71 -9.09 23.48
CA HIS A 532 7.15 -9.52 22.14
C HIS A 532 7.30 -11.04 22.11
N SER A 533 6.54 -11.76 21.29
CA SER A 533 6.62 -13.22 21.29
C SER A 533 6.24 -13.85 19.96
N VAL A 534 6.90 -14.98 19.68
CA VAL A 534 6.63 -15.88 18.54
C VAL A 534 5.24 -16.53 18.60
N GLY A 535 4.61 -16.60 19.77
CA GLY A 535 3.35 -17.32 19.97
C GLY A 535 2.82 -17.14 21.39
N PRO A 536 1.76 -17.85 21.80
CA PRO A 536 1.13 -17.63 23.10
C PRO A 536 2.09 -17.91 24.26
N ILE A 537 1.90 -17.20 25.38
CA ILE A 537 2.52 -17.47 26.70
C ILE A 537 1.43 -17.62 27.77
N ILE A 538 1.74 -18.31 28.85
CA ILE A 538 0.90 -18.39 30.04
C ILE A 538 1.24 -17.22 30.97
N MET A 539 0.23 -16.41 31.29
CA MET A 539 0.37 -15.17 32.06
C MET A 539 -0.33 -15.19 33.43
N GLU A 540 -0.91 -16.32 33.81
CA GLU A 540 -1.74 -16.45 35.02
C GLU A 540 -1.01 -16.07 36.32
N GLN A 541 0.33 -16.09 36.34
CA GLN A 541 1.12 -15.71 37.51
C GLN A 541 1.00 -14.21 37.88
N TRP A 542 0.59 -13.34 36.95
CA TRP A 542 0.58 -11.89 37.17
C TRP A 542 -0.58 -11.15 36.50
N ILE A 543 -1.31 -11.76 35.55
CA ILE A 543 -2.36 -11.06 34.78
C ILE A 543 -3.50 -10.51 35.63
N GLU A 544 -3.85 -11.18 36.74
CA GLU A 544 -4.90 -10.73 37.68
C GLU A 544 -4.39 -9.78 38.76
N ASN A 545 -3.09 -9.49 38.80
CA ASN A 545 -2.57 -8.49 39.73
C ASN A 545 -3.21 -7.12 39.43
N PRO A 546 -3.84 -6.45 40.41
CA PRO A 546 -4.55 -5.19 40.18
C PRO A 546 -3.62 -4.05 39.72
N ASN A 547 -2.32 -4.14 40.01
CA ASN A 547 -1.32 -3.17 39.60
C ASN A 547 -0.84 -3.37 38.15
N VAL A 548 -1.07 -4.56 37.55
CA VAL A 548 -0.92 -4.76 36.11
C VAL A 548 -2.15 -4.19 35.43
N VAL A 549 -2.06 -2.93 35.04
CA VAL A 549 -3.20 -2.14 34.55
C VAL A 549 -3.36 -2.21 33.03
N ALA A 550 -2.32 -2.57 32.28
CA ALA A 550 -2.44 -2.85 30.86
C ALA A 550 -1.48 -3.94 30.38
N VAL A 551 -1.88 -4.65 29.35
CA VAL A 551 -1.06 -5.66 28.66
C VAL A 551 -1.15 -5.43 27.17
N VAL A 552 0.00 -5.17 26.55
CA VAL A 552 0.17 -4.86 25.13
C VAL A 552 0.93 -6.00 24.50
N TRP A 553 0.25 -6.80 23.68
CA TRP A 553 0.84 -7.87 22.92
C TRP A 553 1.41 -7.31 21.62
N ALA A 554 2.74 -7.14 21.56
CA ALA A 554 3.45 -6.50 20.47
C ALA A 554 3.97 -7.49 19.41
N GLY A 555 3.93 -8.80 19.67
CA GLY A 555 4.25 -9.84 18.67
C GLY A 555 5.68 -9.73 18.13
N LEU A 556 5.83 -9.82 16.79
CA LEU A 556 7.12 -9.76 16.08
C LEU A 556 7.07 -8.69 14.95
N PRO A 557 7.28 -7.42 15.31
CA PRO A 557 6.93 -6.28 14.46
C PRO A 557 7.97 -5.90 13.37
N GLY A 558 9.13 -6.55 13.33
CA GLY A 558 10.23 -6.17 12.42
C GLY A 558 10.96 -4.89 12.85
N GLN A 559 11.63 -4.20 11.91
CA GLN A 559 12.60 -3.13 12.21
C GLN A 559 12.01 -1.86 12.89
N GLU A 560 10.70 -1.66 12.82
CA GLU A 560 9.99 -0.49 13.37
C GLU A 560 9.33 -0.76 14.74
N SER A 561 9.77 -1.81 15.45
CA SER A 561 9.22 -2.28 16.73
C SER A 561 8.83 -1.16 17.72
N GLY A 562 9.80 -0.36 18.15
CA GLY A 562 9.58 0.70 19.14
C GLY A 562 8.68 1.84 18.62
N ASN A 563 8.77 2.17 17.33
CA ASN A 563 7.93 3.23 16.75
C ASN A 563 6.46 2.80 16.68
N GLY A 564 6.18 1.57 16.22
CA GLY A 564 4.82 1.02 16.23
C GLY A 564 4.25 0.91 17.65
N LEU A 565 5.08 0.51 18.61
CA LEU A 565 4.69 0.46 20.02
C LEU A 565 4.33 1.83 20.58
N VAL A 566 5.14 2.87 20.33
CA VAL A 566 4.86 4.23 20.81
C VAL A 566 3.61 4.82 20.16
N ASP A 567 3.35 4.54 18.89
CA ASP A 567 2.13 4.97 18.20
C ASP A 567 0.87 4.48 18.95
N ILE A 568 0.91 3.28 19.53
CA ILE A 568 -0.16 2.74 20.37
C ILE A 568 -0.10 3.28 21.79
N LEU A 569 1.04 3.17 22.48
CA LEU A 569 1.16 3.55 23.89
C LEU A 569 0.72 5.00 24.14
N TYR A 570 1.00 5.92 23.21
CA TYR A 570 0.64 7.34 23.31
C TYR A 570 -0.62 7.72 22.53
N GLY A 571 -1.29 6.77 21.89
CA GLY A 571 -2.59 6.98 21.24
C GLY A 571 -2.53 7.81 19.96
N ALA A 572 -1.40 7.79 19.23
CA ALA A 572 -1.36 8.27 17.86
C ALA A 572 -2.26 7.43 16.95
N ALA A 573 -2.48 6.16 17.32
CA ALA A 573 -3.57 5.33 16.82
C ALA A 573 -4.20 4.52 17.97
N SER A 574 -5.48 4.16 17.81
CA SER A 574 -6.06 3.10 18.64
C SER A 574 -5.47 1.75 18.24
N PRO A 575 -5.16 0.84 19.20
CA PRO A 575 -4.85 -0.54 18.87
C PRO A 575 -6.06 -1.15 18.16
N SER A 576 -5.76 -1.98 17.16
CA SER A 576 -6.76 -2.61 16.29
C SER A 576 -6.40 -4.04 15.89
N GLY A 577 -5.25 -4.55 16.33
CA GLY A 577 -4.88 -5.94 16.11
C GLY A 577 -5.78 -6.88 16.89
N LYS A 578 -5.94 -8.10 16.38
CA LYS A 578 -6.65 -9.20 17.06
C LYS A 578 -5.78 -10.45 17.06
N LEU A 579 -5.84 -11.26 18.11
CA LEU A 579 -5.03 -12.48 18.23
C LEU A 579 -5.32 -13.47 17.09
N PRO A 580 -4.31 -13.99 16.39
CA PRO A 580 -4.45 -15.04 15.39
C PRO A 580 -4.29 -16.47 15.99
N TYR A 581 -4.34 -16.57 17.31
CA TYR A 581 -4.30 -17.81 18.12
C TYR A 581 -4.94 -17.57 19.49
N THR A 582 -5.20 -18.63 20.23
CA THR A 582 -5.73 -18.56 21.60
C THR A 582 -4.60 -18.43 22.62
N ILE A 583 -4.78 -17.60 23.65
CA ILE A 583 -3.93 -17.56 24.85
C ILE A 583 -4.65 -18.30 25.98
N ALA A 584 -4.08 -19.43 26.41
CA ALA A 584 -4.62 -20.30 27.43
C ALA A 584 -4.34 -19.83 28.87
N LYS A 585 -4.98 -20.47 29.84
CA LYS A 585 -4.67 -20.32 31.27
C LYS A 585 -3.61 -21.30 31.74
N LYS A 586 -3.54 -22.48 31.13
CA LYS A 586 -2.49 -23.46 31.37
C LYS A 586 -2.08 -24.16 30.06
N PRO A 587 -0.84 -24.67 29.94
CA PRO A 587 -0.39 -25.31 28.70
C PRO A 587 -1.24 -26.51 28.28
N GLU A 588 -1.81 -27.24 29.22
CA GLU A 588 -2.60 -28.44 28.93
C GLU A 588 -3.94 -28.13 28.26
N ASP A 589 -4.43 -26.89 28.37
CA ASP A 589 -5.70 -26.47 27.75
C ASP A 589 -5.65 -26.52 26.21
N TYR A 590 -4.47 -26.49 25.59
CA TYR A 590 -4.34 -26.64 24.15
C TYR A 590 -4.65 -28.06 23.66
N GLY A 591 -4.61 -29.07 24.55
CA GLY A 591 -4.89 -30.46 24.19
C GLY A 591 -3.87 -31.12 23.24
N THR A 592 -2.75 -30.44 22.97
CA THR A 592 -1.67 -30.89 22.09
C THR A 592 -0.32 -30.70 22.75
N LYS A 593 0.65 -31.56 22.44
CA LYS A 593 2.04 -31.47 22.90
C LYS A 593 2.98 -31.92 21.78
N ILE A 594 4.17 -31.34 21.71
CA ILE A 594 5.22 -31.76 20.78
C ILE A 594 5.43 -33.28 20.90
N ALA A 595 5.40 -33.97 19.77
CA ALA A 595 5.58 -35.42 19.72
C ALA A 595 7.08 -35.77 19.80
N THR A 596 7.43 -36.78 20.58
CA THR A 596 8.83 -37.26 20.69
C THR A 596 9.19 -38.32 19.64
N GLY A 597 8.23 -38.70 18.80
CA GLY A 597 8.35 -39.68 17.71
C GLY A 597 7.28 -39.39 16.66
N ASP A 598 6.77 -40.42 15.98
CA ASP A 598 5.68 -40.25 15.00
C ASP A 598 4.43 -39.64 15.65
N ASP A 599 3.88 -38.61 14.99
CA ASP A 599 2.70 -37.90 15.44
C ASP A 599 1.44 -38.57 14.90
N ASN A 600 0.72 -39.23 15.80
CA ASN A 600 -0.51 -39.97 15.50
C ASN A 600 -1.78 -39.25 15.99
N SER A 601 -1.66 -38.05 16.58
CA SER A 601 -2.78 -37.37 17.24
C SER A 601 -3.28 -36.20 16.42
N TRP A 602 -4.20 -36.45 15.50
CA TRP A 602 -4.73 -35.45 14.57
C TRP A 602 -6.26 -35.42 14.57
N ASN A 603 -6.83 -34.22 14.63
CA ASN A 603 -8.27 -34.00 14.54
C ASN A 603 -8.55 -32.55 14.10
N LEU A 604 -9.81 -32.22 13.83
CA LEU A 604 -10.23 -30.88 13.39
C LEU A 604 -10.18 -29.80 14.49
N PHE A 605 -9.97 -30.19 15.75
CA PHE A 605 -10.11 -29.36 16.93
C PHE A 605 -8.73 -28.93 17.45
N VAL A 606 -8.13 -27.98 16.73
CA VAL A 606 -6.89 -27.27 17.11
C VAL A 606 -7.22 -25.83 17.51
N ASP A 607 -6.41 -25.24 18.39
CA ASP A 607 -6.59 -23.87 18.92
C ASP A 607 -8.05 -23.62 19.36
N TYR A 608 -8.68 -22.50 19.00
CA TYR A 608 -10.02 -22.13 19.47
C TYR A 608 -11.09 -23.20 19.21
N ARG A 609 -10.93 -24.02 18.16
CA ARG A 609 -11.84 -25.15 17.88
C ARG A 609 -11.77 -26.21 18.99
N HIS A 610 -10.58 -26.42 19.56
CA HIS A 610 -10.39 -27.27 20.74
C HIS A 610 -11.07 -26.68 21.97
N PHE A 611 -10.81 -25.41 22.26
CA PHE A 611 -11.35 -24.71 23.43
C PHE A 611 -12.88 -24.71 23.41
N ASP A 612 -13.48 -24.42 22.26
CA ASP A 612 -14.92 -24.46 22.04
C ASP A 612 -15.48 -25.88 22.27
N LYS A 613 -14.84 -26.91 21.69
CA LYS A 613 -15.29 -28.30 21.85
C LYS A 613 -15.23 -28.78 23.30
N GLN A 614 -14.16 -28.43 24.02
CA GLN A 614 -13.95 -28.85 25.39
C GLN A 614 -14.63 -27.93 26.41
N ASN A 615 -15.28 -26.85 25.95
CA ASN A 615 -15.86 -25.82 26.80
C ASN A 615 -14.83 -25.24 27.80
N ILE A 616 -13.60 -25.03 27.32
CA ILE A 616 -12.50 -24.44 28.10
C ILE A 616 -12.54 -22.93 27.87
N ALA A 617 -12.63 -22.16 28.95
CA ALA A 617 -12.54 -20.70 28.87
C ALA A 617 -11.07 -20.28 28.75
N PRO A 618 -10.63 -19.72 27.60
CA PRO A 618 -9.27 -19.22 27.47
C PRO A 618 -9.05 -17.99 28.37
N ARG A 619 -7.79 -17.54 28.46
CA ARG A 619 -7.48 -16.23 29.02
C ARG A 619 -7.88 -15.14 28.02
N TYR A 620 -7.42 -15.28 26.78
CA TYR A 620 -7.87 -14.47 25.65
C TYR A 620 -8.07 -15.39 24.45
N GLU A 621 -9.25 -15.32 23.84
CA GLU A 621 -9.64 -16.14 22.72
C GLU A 621 -8.98 -15.73 21.40
N PHE A 622 -8.95 -16.65 20.44
CA PHE A 622 -8.69 -16.32 19.03
C PHE A 622 -9.62 -15.20 18.55
N GLY A 623 -9.06 -14.22 17.84
CA GLY A 623 -9.79 -13.06 17.35
C GLY A 623 -10.04 -11.97 18.40
N PHE A 624 -9.56 -12.12 19.63
CA PHE A 624 -9.67 -11.10 20.68
C PHE A 624 -8.71 -9.93 20.49
N GLY A 625 -9.13 -8.73 20.89
CA GLY A 625 -8.28 -7.55 21.01
C GLY A 625 -9.08 -6.30 21.33
N LEU A 626 -8.66 -5.57 22.36
CA LEU A 626 -9.29 -4.32 22.80
C LEU A 626 -8.93 -3.15 21.87
N SER A 627 -9.75 -2.11 21.95
CA SER A 627 -9.55 -0.81 21.29
C SER A 627 -9.63 0.31 22.33
N TYR A 628 -9.17 1.52 22.00
CA TYR A 628 -9.44 2.72 22.80
C TYR A 628 -10.87 3.26 22.59
N THR A 629 -11.61 2.70 21.64
CA THR A 629 -13.02 3.01 21.41
C THR A 629 -13.89 1.74 21.48
N ASN A 630 -15.21 1.92 21.38
CA ASN A 630 -16.19 0.84 21.41
C ASN A 630 -16.93 0.75 20.07
N PHE A 631 -17.25 -0.46 19.64
CA PHE A 631 -18.00 -0.70 18.42
C PHE A 631 -19.33 -1.41 18.71
N THR A 632 -20.36 -1.04 17.94
CA THR A 632 -21.67 -1.69 17.99
C THR A 632 -21.98 -2.34 16.65
N TYR A 633 -22.59 -3.51 16.71
CA TYR A 633 -22.94 -4.34 15.56
C TYR A 633 -24.47 -4.37 15.42
N SER A 634 -24.97 -4.19 14.20
CA SER A 634 -26.40 -4.13 13.91
C SER A 634 -26.68 -4.60 12.48
N ASP A 635 -27.97 -4.73 12.12
CA ASP A 635 -28.43 -5.00 10.76
C ASP A 635 -27.75 -6.22 10.09
N LEU A 636 -27.63 -7.34 10.83
CA LEU A 636 -27.13 -8.59 10.27
C LEU A 636 -28.10 -9.12 9.21
N THR A 637 -27.64 -9.27 7.97
CA THR A 637 -28.44 -9.85 6.88
C THR A 637 -27.67 -10.96 6.17
N VAL A 638 -28.42 -11.95 5.70
CA VAL A 638 -27.91 -13.11 4.97
C VAL A 638 -28.65 -13.18 3.65
N ALA A 639 -27.90 -13.23 2.54
CA ALA A 639 -28.43 -13.39 1.19
C ALA A 639 -27.77 -14.57 0.48
N GLY A 640 -28.52 -15.26 -0.38
CA GLY A 640 -28.05 -16.42 -1.15
C GLY A 640 -28.79 -17.71 -0.82
N ALA A 641 -28.72 -18.68 -1.73
CA ALA A 641 -29.40 -19.97 -1.64
C ALA A 641 -28.42 -21.09 -2.05
N PRO A 642 -27.43 -21.41 -1.20
CA PRO A 642 -26.50 -22.50 -1.46
C PRO A 642 -27.23 -23.84 -1.61
N THR A 643 -26.79 -24.65 -2.57
CA THR A 643 -27.33 -25.99 -2.84
C THR A 643 -26.43 -27.08 -2.25
N ALA A 644 -27.05 -28.08 -1.63
CA ALA A 644 -26.34 -29.25 -1.11
C ALA A 644 -25.74 -30.11 -2.23
N GLY A 645 -24.78 -30.97 -1.87
CA GLY A 645 -24.15 -31.94 -2.76
C GLY A 645 -22.64 -31.71 -2.98
N PRO A 646 -21.97 -32.61 -3.71
CA PRO A 646 -20.55 -32.50 -3.98
C PRO A 646 -20.23 -31.30 -4.89
N ALA A 647 -18.98 -30.87 -4.87
CA ALA A 647 -18.43 -30.00 -5.90
C ALA A 647 -18.35 -30.75 -7.24
N THR A 648 -18.78 -30.11 -8.32
CA THR A 648 -18.92 -30.74 -9.66
C THR A 648 -18.23 -29.94 -10.78
N GLY A 649 -17.64 -28.79 -10.45
CA GLY A 649 -16.96 -27.95 -11.42
C GLY A 649 -15.70 -28.61 -11.96
N THR A 650 -15.30 -28.18 -13.16
CA THR A 650 -14.03 -28.61 -13.76
C THR A 650 -12.87 -28.33 -12.80
N LYS A 651 -11.97 -29.30 -12.64
CA LYS A 651 -10.76 -29.14 -11.82
C LYS A 651 -9.86 -28.07 -12.45
N GLY A 652 -9.34 -27.19 -11.62
CA GLY A 652 -8.34 -26.18 -12.00
C GLY A 652 -7.48 -25.79 -10.79
N PRO A 653 -6.69 -24.70 -10.88
CA PRO A 653 -5.91 -24.22 -9.74
C PRO A 653 -6.79 -23.96 -8.52
N GLY A 654 -6.52 -24.69 -7.44
CA GLY A 654 -7.30 -24.67 -6.21
C GLY A 654 -8.43 -25.71 -6.15
N GLY A 655 -8.48 -26.69 -7.08
CA GLY A 655 -9.51 -27.73 -7.13
C GLY A 655 -10.71 -27.37 -8.02
N PRO A 656 -11.88 -28.03 -7.85
CA PRO A 656 -13.08 -27.78 -8.64
C PRO A 656 -13.49 -26.29 -8.67
N ALA A 657 -13.78 -25.75 -9.86
CA ALA A 657 -14.05 -24.33 -10.06
C ALA A 657 -15.23 -23.78 -9.24
N ASP A 658 -16.24 -24.61 -8.99
CA ASP A 658 -17.43 -24.25 -8.22
C ASP A 658 -17.16 -24.07 -6.72
N LEU A 659 -16.06 -24.61 -6.19
CA LEU A 659 -15.63 -24.34 -4.80
C LEU A 659 -15.41 -22.87 -4.51
N TRP A 660 -15.00 -22.10 -5.53
CA TRP A 660 -14.62 -20.70 -5.42
C TRP A 660 -15.77 -19.73 -5.71
N GLN A 661 -16.92 -20.25 -6.13
CA GLN A 661 -18.09 -19.42 -6.38
C GLN A 661 -18.68 -18.91 -5.07
N THR A 662 -19.02 -17.62 -5.03
CA THR A 662 -19.78 -17.05 -3.92
C THR A 662 -21.21 -17.57 -3.99
N VAL A 663 -21.64 -18.30 -2.96
CA VAL A 663 -22.98 -18.92 -2.88
C VAL A 663 -23.89 -18.24 -1.84
N ALA A 664 -23.29 -17.50 -0.91
CA ALA A 664 -24.00 -16.66 0.04
C ALA A 664 -23.18 -15.41 0.38
N THR A 665 -23.84 -14.37 0.87
CA THR A 665 -23.23 -13.15 1.37
C THR A 665 -23.87 -12.77 2.69
N VAL A 666 -23.04 -12.51 3.70
CA VAL A 666 -23.46 -12.02 5.01
C VAL A 666 -22.97 -10.59 5.17
N THR A 667 -23.82 -9.69 5.66
CA THR A 667 -23.46 -8.29 5.92
C THR A 667 -23.91 -7.86 7.31
N ALA A 668 -23.16 -6.95 7.93
CA ALA A 668 -23.53 -6.31 9.19
C ALA A 668 -23.06 -4.85 9.21
N LYS A 669 -23.81 -3.95 9.86
CA LYS A 669 -23.39 -2.58 10.11
C LYS A 669 -22.59 -2.48 11.40
N ILE A 670 -21.46 -1.80 11.31
CA ILE A 670 -20.52 -1.58 12.39
C ILE A 670 -20.42 -0.09 12.64
N ARG A 671 -20.68 0.35 13.86
CA ARG A 671 -20.61 1.76 14.25
C ARG A 671 -19.60 1.96 15.35
N ASN A 672 -18.70 2.94 15.16
CA ASN A 672 -17.87 3.44 16.25
C ASN A 672 -18.76 4.25 17.21
N SER A 673 -18.95 3.72 18.41
CA SER A 673 -19.84 4.23 19.44
C SER A 673 -19.10 4.88 20.63
N GLY A 674 -17.77 4.83 20.61
CA GLY A 674 -16.94 5.44 21.65
C GLY A 674 -16.48 6.86 21.29
N GLY A 675 -15.47 7.35 22.02
CA GLY A 675 -15.05 8.77 21.98
C GLY A 675 -13.80 9.08 21.15
N VAL A 676 -13.18 8.08 20.51
CA VAL A 676 -11.98 8.27 19.66
C VAL A 676 -12.12 7.46 18.36
N ALA A 677 -11.41 7.88 17.31
CA ALA A 677 -11.31 7.11 16.08
C ALA A 677 -10.64 5.76 16.35
N GLY A 678 -11.04 4.73 15.60
CA GLY A 678 -10.48 3.39 15.75
C GLY A 678 -10.84 2.49 14.57
N ALA A 679 -10.13 1.37 14.46
CA ALA A 679 -10.43 0.34 13.49
C ALA A 679 -10.95 -0.92 14.19
N GLU A 680 -12.00 -1.51 13.64
CA GLU A 680 -12.58 -2.75 14.13
C GLU A 680 -12.39 -3.87 13.12
N VAL A 681 -12.28 -5.11 13.62
CA VAL A 681 -12.20 -6.32 12.81
C VAL A 681 -13.46 -7.18 13.04
N PRO A 682 -14.55 -6.93 12.29
CA PRO A 682 -15.69 -7.83 12.24
C PRO A 682 -15.30 -9.20 11.72
N GLN A 683 -15.70 -10.26 12.44
CA GLN A 683 -15.39 -11.65 12.13
C GLN A 683 -16.69 -12.46 11.97
N LEU A 684 -16.76 -13.26 10.91
CA LEU A 684 -17.85 -14.18 10.63
C LEU A 684 -17.42 -15.61 10.94
N TYR A 685 -18.15 -16.25 11.85
CA TYR A 685 -18.01 -17.67 12.15
C TYR A 685 -19.25 -18.44 11.70
N ILE A 686 -19.02 -19.63 11.11
CA ILE A 686 -20.06 -20.54 10.66
C ILE A 686 -20.08 -21.78 11.56
N GLY A 687 -21.26 -22.13 12.06
CA GLY A 687 -21.55 -23.43 12.68
C GLY A 687 -22.20 -24.34 11.65
N TYR A 688 -21.64 -25.54 11.46
CA TYR A 688 -22.15 -26.51 10.49
C TYR A 688 -23.28 -27.36 11.09
N PRO A 689 -24.09 -28.06 10.27
CA PRO A 689 -25.10 -28.98 10.77
C PRO A 689 -24.51 -30.03 11.73
N ALA A 690 -25.16 -30.31 12.85
CA ALA A 690 -24.63 -31.20 13.89
C ALA A 690 -24.24 -32.60 13.38
N SER A 691 -24.86 -33.07 12.30
CA SER A 691 -24.56 -34.35 11.64
C SER A 691 -23.16 -34.45 11.04
N THR A 692 -22.45 -33.33 10.85
CA THR A 692 -21.12 -33.31 10.21
C THR A 692 -19.97 -33.52 11.19
N ASN A 693 -20.21 -33.41 12.51
CA ASN A 693 -19.18 -33.45 13.56
C ASN A 693 -18.04 -32.42 13.35
N GLU A 694 -18.37 -31.27 12.76
CA GLU A 694 -17.48 -30.13 12.59
C GLU A 694 -17.27 -29.35 13.90
N PRO A 695 -16.22 -28.50 13.99
CA PRO A 695 -16.10 -27.50 15.04
C PRO A 695 -17.37 -26.64 15.18
N LEU A 696 -17.70 -26.29 16.42
CA LEU A 696 -18.90 -25.50 16.76
C LEU A 696 -18.95 -24.18 15.98
N LYS A 697 -17.78 -23.58 15.75
CA LYS A 697 -17.59 -22.36 14.99
C LYS A 697 -16.33 -22.49 14.15
N GLN A 698 -16.38 -21.99 12.93
CA GLN A 698 -15.21 -21.85 12.07
C GLN A 698 -15.21 -20.48 11.41
N LEU A 699 -14.07 -19.78 11.46
CA LEU A 699 -13.91 -18.51 10.77
C LEU A 699 -14.10 -18.72 9.25
N ARG A 700 -14.97 -17.89 8.64
CA ARG A 700 -15.26 -17.89 7.19
C ARG A 700 -15.42 -16.48 6.61
N GLY A 701 -15.02 -15.46 7.35
CA GLY A 701 -15.03 -14.09 6.86
C GLY A 701 -14.46 -13.13 7.89
N PHE A 702 -13.76 -12.11 7.41
CA PHE A 702 -13.38 -10.97 8.22
C PHE A 702 -13.22 -9.75 7.32
N SER A 703 -13.24 -8.57 7.93
CA SER A 703 -12.93 -7.29 7.27
C SER A 703 -12.31 -6.36 8.33
N LYS A 704 -11.56 -5.34 7.92
CA LYS A 704 -11.09 -4.29 8.83
C LYS A 704 -11.69 -2.95 8.42
N LEU A 705 -12.41 -2.32 9.34
CA LEU A 705 -13.11 -1.06 9.09
C LEU A 705 -12.53 0.04 9.97
N LYS A 706 -11.91 1.05 9.35
CA LYS A 706 -11.46 2.27 10.00
C LYS A 706 -12.66 3.22 10.12
N LEU A 707 -13.01 3.61 11.34
CA LEU A 707 -14.23 4.39 11.62
C LEU A 707 -13.91 5.57 12.54
N GLU A 708 -14.23 6.77 12.07
CA GLU A 708 -14.28 7.98 12.88
C GLU A 708 -15.35 7.88 13.98
N VAL A 709 -15.27 8.77 14.98
CA VAL A 709 -16.24 8.83 16.08
C VAL A 709 -17.66 8.98 15.54
N GLY A 710 -18.56 8.07 15.94
CA GLY A 710 -19.96 8.08 15.51
C GLY A 710 -20.21 7.53 14.11
N ALA A 711 -19.18 7.32 13.29
CA ALA A 711 -19.29 6.83 11.92
C ALA A 711 -19.70 5.34 11.88
N SER A 712 -20.37 4.96 10.79
CA SER A 712 -20.79 3.57 10.53
C SER A 712 -20.26 3.07 9.18
N GLY A 713 -19.88 1.80 9.12
CA GLY A 713 -19.49 1.10 7.91
C GLY A 713 -20.21 -0.25 7.79
N THR A 714 -20.16 -0.86 6.61
CA THR A 714 -20.78 -2.19 6.37
C THR A 714 -19.69 -3.24 6.19
N ALA A 715 -19.65 -4.22 7.09
CA ALA A 715 -18.85 -5.42 6.92
C ALA A 715 -19.56 -6.36 5.95
N THR A 716 -18.85 -6.86 4.93
CA THR A 716 -19.40 -7.77 3.91
C THR A 716 -18.55 -9.03 3.81
N PHE A 717 -19.17 -10.18 3.99
CA PHE A 717 -18.51 -11.50 3.96
C PHE A 717 -19.11 -12.34 2.84
N LYS A 718 -18.32 -12.58 1.80
CA LYS A 718 -18.72 -13.45 0.68
C LYS A 718 -18.33 -14.89 1.01
N LEU A 719 -19.33 -15.74 1.19
CA LEU A 719 -19.13 -17.16 1.47
C LEU A 719 -19.03 -17.93 0.15
N ARG A 720 -17.88 -18.58 -0.06
CA ARG A 720 -17.64 -19.48 -1.17
C ARG A 720 -18.33 -20.82 -0.92
N ARG A 721 -18.60 -21.62 -1.96
CA ARG A 721 -19.11 -22.99 -1.80
C ARG A 721 -18.23 -23.82 -0.86
N ARG A 722 -16.90 -23.68 -0.98
CA ARG A 722 -15.94 -24.33 -0.07
C ARG A 722 -16.14 -23.94 1.38
N ASP A 723 -16.49 -22.68 1.67
CA ASP A 723 -16.67 -22.17 3.02
C ASP A 723 -17.86 -22.81 3.77
N LEU A 724 -18.75 -23.51 3.04
CA LEU A 724 -19.88 -24.28 3.55
C LEU A 724 -19.74 -25.80 3.32
N SER A 725 -18.61 -26.24 2.76
CA SER A 725 -18.36 -27.65 2.44
C SER A 725 -17.58 -28.35 3.55
N ILE A 726 -17.74 -29.67 3.61
CA ILE A 726 -16.88 -30.60 4.36
C ILE A 726 -16.19 -31.53 3.37
N TRP A 727 -15.08 -32.16 3.76
CA TRP A 727 -14.46 -33.23 2.98
C TRP A 727 -15.10 -34.58 3.32
N ASP A 728 -15.84 -35.14 2.37
CA ASP A 728 -16.42 -36.48 2.50
C ASP A 728 -15.39 -37.54 2.10
N GLU A 729 -14.90 -38.31 3.07
CA GLU A 729 -13.89 -39.35 2.86
C GLU A 729 -14.38 -40.53 2.01
N LYS A 730 -15.70 -40.78 1.96
CA LYS A 730 -16.28 -41.87 1.16
C LYS A 730 -16.25 -41.54 -0.32
N THR A 731 -16.66 -40.33 -0.68
CA THR A 731 -16.69 -39.87 -2.07
C THR A 731 -15.38 -39.21 -2.48
N ARG A 732 -14.53 -38.81 -1.51
CA ARG A 732 -13.31 -38.01 -1.70
C ARG A 732 -13.59 -36.72 -2.46
N LEU A 733 -14.65 -36.03 -2.06
CA LEU A 733 -15.13 -34.78 -2.65
C LEU A 733 -15.54 -33.80 -1.55
N TRP A 734 -15.28 -32.52 -1.80
CA TRP A 734 -15.87 -31.43 -1.05
C TRP A 734 -17.39 -31.42 -1.24
N THR A 735 -18.15 -31.48 -0.16
CA THR A 735 -19.60 -31.62 -0.18
C THR A 735 -20.26 -30.61 0.75
N VAL A 736 -21.23 -29.86 0.23
CA VAL A 736 -22.13 -29.04 1.05
C VAL A 736 -23.21 -29.96 1.60
N VAL A 737 -23.35 -30.05 2.91
CA VAL A 737 -24.33 -30.91 3.57
C VAL A 737 -25.65 -30.16 3.70
N SER A 738 -26.79 -30.80 3.44
CA SER A 738 -28.10 -30.18 3.65
C SER A 738 -28.36 -29.93 5.13
N GLY A 739 -28.94 -28.78 5.48
CA GLY A 739 -29.28 -28.43 6.86
C GLY A 739 -29.17 -26.95 7.16
N GLU A 740 -29.31 -26.60 8.44
CA GLU A 740 -29.11 -25.24 8.93
C GLU A 740 -27.63 -25.01 9.28
N TYR A 741 -27.08 -23.94 8.73
CA TYR A 741 -25.76 -23.42 9.10
C TYR A 741 -25.95 -22.20 9.99
N GLY A 742 -25.36 -22.25 11.19
CA GLY A 742 -25.41 -21.17 12.16
C GLY A 742 -24.52 -20.00 11.74
N VAL A 743 -25.07 -18.79 11.80
CA VAL A 743 -24.33 -17.53 11.78
C VAL A 743 -24.53 -16.89 13.16
N LEU A 744 -23.51 -16.35 13.82
CA LEU A 744 -23.72 -15.71 15.13
C LEU A 744 -24.78 -14.60 15.01
N THR A 745 -25.96 -14.82 15.63
CA THR A 745 -27.23 -14.06 15.58
C THR A 745 -28.17 -14.26 14.38
N GLY A 746 -27.91 -15.21 13.46
CA GLY A 746 -28.77 -15.55 12.30
C GLY A 746 -28.63 -17.00 11.78
N LYS A 747 -29.26 -17.36 10.64
CA LYS A 747 -29.18 -18.71 10.04
C LYS A 747 -29.08 -18.67 8.50
N ILE A 748 -28.26 -19.55 7.90
CA ILE A 748 -28.27 -19.90 6.46
C ILE A 748 -28.95 -21.26 6.31
N THR A 749 -29.97 -21.38 5.46
CA THR A 749 -30.62 -22.67 5.16
C THR A 749 -30.10 -23.19 3.82
N VAL A 750 -29.46 -24.37 3.82
CA VAL A 750 -29.05 -25.07 2.58
C VAL A 750 -30.17 -26.02 2.17
N LEU A 751 -30.68 -25.84 0.95
CA LEU A 751 -31.80 -26.64 0.43
C LEU A 751 -31.33 -27.98 -0.17
N PRO A 752 -32.18 -29.03 -0.12
CA PRO A 752 -31.97 -30.26 -0.87
C PRO A 752 -31.93 -30.00 -2.39
N ASN A 753 -31.23 -30.86 -3.14
CA ASN A 753 -31.05 -30.76 -4.59
C ASN A 753 -32.41 -30.74 -5.35
N PRO A 754 -32.68 -29.83 -6.30
CA PRO A 754 -33.93 -29.78 -7.05
C PRO A 754 -34.04 -30.93 -8.08
N LEU A 755 -34.41 -32.12 -7.61
CA LEU A 755 -34.96 -33.19 -8.46
C LEU A 755 -36.38 -33.61 -8.06
N SER A 756 -37.00 -32.90 -7.09
CA SER A 756 -38.44 -33.04 -6.82
C SER A 756 -39.15 -31.73 -7.14
N ASN A 757 -39.98 -31.75 -8.19
CA ASN A 757 -40.95 -30.71 -8.48
C ASN A 757 -41.85 -30.48 -7.26
N GLN A 758 -41.66 -29.37 -6.55
CA GLN A 758 -42.71 -28.58 -5.89
C GLN A 758 -42.12 -27.30 -5.26
N LEU A 759 -42.52 -26.14 -5.77
CA LEU A 759 -42.46 -24.85 -5.08
C LEU A 759 -43.42 -24.88 -3.87
N PRO A 760 -43.14 -24.11 -2.80
CA PRO A 760 -43.70 -22.76 -2.77
C PRO A 760 -42.76 -21.64 -2.27
N LEU A 761 -43.18 -20.45 -2.68
CA LEU A 761 -42.67 -19.11 -2.43
C LEU A 761 -42.66 -18.68 -0.96
N SER A 762 -41.79 -17.69 -0.70
CA SER A 762 -41.83 -16.64 0.33
C SER A 762 -42.19 -17.05 1.75
N ASN A 763 -41.29 -16.77 2.70
CA ASN A 763 -41.69 -16.31 4.03
C ASN A 763 -40.57 -15.53 4.72
N THR A 764 -40.79 -14.22 4.88
CA THR A 764 -40.27 -13.42 5.98
C THR A 764 -41.00 -13.83 7.25
N TYR A 765 -40.30 -14.42 8.22
CA TYR A 765 -40.86 -14.64 9.57
C TYR A 765 -40.12 -13.80 10.62
N PRO A 766 -40.85 -13.13 11.54
CA PRO A 766 -40.27 -12.42 12.67
C PRO A 766 -39.89 -13.42 13.78
N ALA A 767 -38.67 -13.36 14.28
CA ALA A 767 -38.22 -14.19 15.38
C ALA A 767 -38.79 -13.70 16.72
N LYS A 768 -39.66 -14.50 17.35
CA LYS A 768 -39.97 -14.44 18.80
C LYS A 768 -39.24 -15.58 19.52
N MET A 769 -38.46 -15.17 20.52
CA MET A 769 -37.91 -15.88 21.70
C MET A 769 -37.88 -17.42 21.75
N LEU A 770 -36.68 -17.95 22.03
CA LEU A 770 -36.48 -18.81 23.20
C LEU A 770 -35.14 -18.45 23.87
N SER A 771 -35.22 -18.16 25.17
CA SER A 771 -34.13 -17.79 26.06
C SER A 771 -33.37 -19.00 26.58
N GLN A 772 -32.04 -18.97 26.57
CA GLN A 772 -31.17 -19.26 27.73
C GLN A 772 -29.70 -18.97 27.40
N MET A 773 -29.00 -18.42 28.40
CA MET A 773 -27.56 -18.13 28.49
C MET A 773 -27.01 -16.87 27.81
N LEU A 774 -27.39 -15.69 28.32
CA LEU A 774 -26.46 -14.57 28.51
C LEU A 774 -26.79 -13.90 29.85
N LYS A 775 -25.91 -14.04 30.85
CA LYS A 775 -25.88 -13.17 32.03
C LYS A 775 -24.99 -11.97 31.70
N PRO A 776 -25.50 -10.73 31.70
CA PRO A 776 -24.64 -9.57 31.80
C PRO A 776 -24.16 -9.44 33.26
N SER A 777 -22.86 -9.42 33.47
CA SER A 777 -22.26 -9.07 34.76
C SER A 777 -22.53 -7.60 35.08
N THR A 778 -23.50 -7.37 35.96
CA THR A 778 -23.83 -6.06 36.54
C THR A 778 -22.71 -5.59 37.46
N VAL A 779 -22.06 -4.47 37.14
CA VAL A 779 -21.32 -3.67 38.13
C VAL A 779 -22.32 -2.71 38.77
N ARG A 780 -22.58 -2.90 40.06
CA ARG A 780 -23.39 -2.00 40.91
C ARG A 780 -22.66 -0.65 41.05
N SER A 781 -23.31 0.43 40.60
CA SER A 781 -22.92 1.80 40.95
C SER A 781 -23.44 2.11 42.36
N ALA A 782 -22.56 2.56 43.25
CA ALA A 782 -22.92 3.00 44.58
C ALA A 782 -23.68 4.34 44.53
N SER A 783 -24.79 4.40 45.26
CA SER A 783 -25.60 5.58 45.51
C SER A 783 -24.90 6.56 46.46
N VAL A 784 -24.88 7.85 46.12
CA VAL A 784 -24.72 8.94 47.10
C VAL A 784 -25.87 9.93 46.90
N LEU A 785 -26.75 9.97 47.91
CA LEU A 785 -27.74 11.01 48.15
C LEU A 785 -27.03 12.28 48.62
N GLY A 786 -27.37 13.43 48.05
CA GLY A 786 -26.93 14.75 48.51
C GLY A 786 -27.87 15.84 48.01
N GLN A 787 -28.51 16.51 48.96
CA GLN A 787 -29.67 17.40 48.81
C GLN A 787 -29.41 18.67 47.99
N ALA A 788 -30.44 19.09 47.26
CA ALA A 788 -30.52 20.39 46.60
C ALA A 788 -30.90 21.50 47.60
N THR A 789 -30.12 22.57 47.65
CA THR A 789 -30.54 23.89 48.13
C THR A 789 -30.12 24.98 47.14
N LYS A 790 -31.08 25.85 46.83
CA LYS A 790 -31.01 26.98 45.89
C LYS A 790 -30.28 28.17 46.52
N ASN A 791 -29.40 28.87 45.79
CA ASN A 791 -29.70 30.23 45.25
C ASN A 791 -28.51 30.92 44.55
N ARG A 792 -28.79 31.27 43.29
CA ARG A 792 -28.43 32.46 42.48
C ARG A 792 -27.20 33.31 42.86
N THR A 793 -26.32 33.52 41.85
CA THR A 793 -26.15 34.85 41.22
C THR A 793 -25.50 34.79 39.83
N GLN A 794 -26.23 35.34 38.85
CA GLN A 794 -25.82 36.01 37.60
C GLN A 794 -24.59 35.54 36.82
N ALA A 795 -24.84 34.84 35.70
CA ALA A 795 -23.98 34.91 34.52
C ALA A 795 -24.73 35.66 33.41
N ARG A 796 -24.09 36.69 32.88
CA ARG A 796 -24.56 37.52 31.76
C ARG A 796 -24.64 36.67 30.50
N TYR A 797 -25.77 36.76 29.80
CA TYR A 797 -25.93 36.28 28.43
C TYR A 797 -25.01 37.09 27.52
N LEU A 798 -24.02 36.44 26.90
CA LEU A 798 -23.39 36.93 25.68
C LEU A 798 -23.99 36.14 24.53
N ALA A 799 -24.50 36.91 23.58
CA ALA A 799 -25.26 36.46 22.43
C ALA A 799 -24.49 35.41 21.62
N THR A 800 -25.22 34.36 21.27
CA THR A 800 -24.93 33.45 20.18
C THR A 800 -24.63 34.24 18.90
N VAL A 801 -23.38 34.23 18.45
CA VAL A 801 -23.08 34.50 17.05
C VAL A 801 -23.45 33.23 16.29
N GLN A 802 -24.44 33.36 15.42
CA GLN A 802 -24.84 32.38 14.43
C GLN A 802 -23.63 31.75 13.75
N SER A 803 -23.73 30.44 13.56
CA SER A 803 -23.04 29.67 12.52
C SER A 803 -22.65 30.55 11.32
N ASN A 804 -21.35 30.59 11.01
CA ASN A 804 -20.92 30.89 9.65
C ASN A 804 -21.34 29.71 8.77
N THR A 805 -22.61 29.73 8.37
CA THR A 805 -23.03 29.20 7.08
C THR A 805 -22.04 29.72 6.04
N ALA A 806 -21.46 28.82 5.24
CA ALA A 806 -20.80 29.21 4.00
C ALA A 806 -21.71 30.20 3.28
N ARG A 807 -21.17 31.31 2.81
CA ARG A 807 -21.91 32.26 1.98
C ARG A 807 -22.39 31.46 0.78
N GLU A 808 -23.68 31.10 0.73
CA GLU A 808 -24.28 30.52 -0.46
C GLU A 808 -24.16 31.55 -1.57
N ILE A 809 -23.22 31.28 -2.48
CA ILE A 809 -23.15 31.95 -3.76
C ILE A 809 -24.35 31.43 -4.56
N PRO A 810 -25.16 32.30 -5.21
CA PRO A 810 -26.31 31.88 -5.97
C PRO A 810 -25.92 30.75 -6.93
N ASN A 811 -26.46 29.56 -6.70
CA ASN A 811 -26.29 28.45 -7.63
C ASN A 811 -26.95 28.90 -8.95
N PRO A 812 -26.23 29.02 -10.07
CA PRO A 812 -26.87 29.31 -11.34
C PRO A 812 -27.78 28.12 -11.67
N GLN A 813 -29.08 28.28 -11.41
CA GLN A 813 -30.11 27.29 -11.73
C GLN A 813 -30.27 27.21 -13.24
N ARG A 814 -29.36 26.51 -13.95
CA ARG A 814 -29.75 25.89 -15.21
C ARG A 814 -30.54 24.64 -14.86
N ARG A 815 -31.81 24.59 -15.26
CA ARG A 815 -32.57 23.33 -15.27
C ARG A 815 -31.76 22.33 -16.09
N ALA A 816 -31.39 21.20 -15.49
CA ALA A 816 -30.78 20.10 -16.23
C ALA A 816 -31.60 19.83 -17.49
N THR A 817 -30.97 19.99 -18.65
CA THR A 817 -31.61 19.69 -19.93
C THR A 817 -31.78 18.17 -20.02
N PRO A 818 -32.93 17.66 -20.51
CA PRO A 818 -33.07 16.23 -20.77
C PRO A 818 -31.94 15.73 -21.68
N ILE A 819 -31.53 14.47 -21.49
CA ILE A 819 -30.61 13.79 -22.40
C ILE A 819 -31.23 13.84 -23.81
N SER A 820 -30.50 14.40 -24.77
CA SER A 820 -30.91 14.36 -26.17
C SER A 820 -30.42 13.07 -26.81
N THR A 821 -31.27 12.43 -27.60
CA THR A 821 -30.93 11.34 -28.53
C THR A 821 -31.19 11.74 -29.98
N GLU A 822 -31.36 13.03 -30.23
CA GLU A 822 -31.64 13.59 -31.55
C GLU A 822 -30.42 13.47 -32.47
N ARG A 823 -30.65 13.67 -33.77
CA ARG A 823 -29.57 13.82 -34.73
C ARG A 823 -28.65 14.96 -34.29
N ALA A 824 -27.36 14.78 -34.43
CA ALA A 824 -26.37 15.79 -34.14
C ALA A 824 -25.34 15.88 -35.27
N THR A 825 -24.76 17.07 -35.46
CA THR A 825 -23.65 17.28 -36.38
C THR A 825 -22.46 17.86 -35.63
N PHE A 826 -21.26 17.43 -36.00
CA PHE A 826 -20.00 18.04 -35.60
C PHE A 826 -19.35 18.64 -36.85
N THR A 827 -19.29 19.96 -36.92
CA THR A 827 -18.85 20.71 -38.09
C THR A 827 -17.55 21.42 -37.79
N ILE A 828 -16.50 21.14 -38.55
CA ILE A 828 -15.24 21.88 -38.49
C ILE A 828 -15.34 23.07 -39.46
N LYS A 829 -14.98 24.28 -39.01
CA LYS A 829 -15.01 25.50 -39.82
C LYS A 829 -14.10 25.33 -41.04
N ASN A 830 -14.66 25.50 -42.24
CA ASN A 830 -13.98 25.25 -43.53
C ASN A 830 -13.47 23.80 -43.70
N GLY A 831 -14.04 22.85 -42.97
CA GLY A 831 -13.64 21.44 -42.95
C GLY A 831 -14.82 20.48 -43.11
N PRO A 832 -14.60 19.19 -42.83
CA PRO A 832 -15.64 18.17 -42.93
C PRO A 832 -16.77 18.34 -41.90
N ILE A 833 -17.95 17.84 -42.25
CA ILE A 833 -19.13 17.73 -41.40
C ILE A 833 -19.35 16.27 -41.05
N PHE A 834 -19.39 15.94 -39.77
CA PHE A 834 -19.65 14.60 -39.26
C PHE A 834 -21.06 14.53 -38.69
N THR A 835 -21.82 13.50 -39.07
CA THR A 835 -23.18 13.28 -38.53
C THR A 835 -23.15 12.16 -37.49
N GLY A 836 -23.89 12.33 -36.41
CA GLY A 836 -24.01 11.36 -35.33
C GLY A 836 -25.32 11.52 -34.57
N LYS A 837 -25.35 10.98 -33.35
CA LYS A 837 -26.47 11.13 -32.40
C LYS A 837 -25.99 11.84 -31.16
N SER A 838 -26.83 12.74 -30.65
CA SER A 838 -26.59 13.33 -29.34
C SER A 838 -26.67 12.25 -28.25
N PHE A 839 -25.88 12.42 -27.20
CA PHE A 839 -26.05 11.72 -25.94
C PHE A 839 -25.85 12.63 -24.71
N GLY A 840 -25.74 13.94 -24.93
CA GLY A 840 -25.49 14.95 -23.89
C GLY A 840 -26.65 15.94 -23.76
N ALA A 841 -26.32 17.16 -23.34
CA ALA A 841 -27.29 18.25 -23.25
C ALA A 841 -27.83 18.65 -24.64
N LYS A 842 -29.13 18.98 -24.70
CA LYS A 842 -29.77 19.56 -25.90
C LYS A 842 -29.43 21.05 -26.01
N THR A 843 -28.21 21.37 -26.41
CA THR A 843 -27.73 22.74 -26.67
C THR A 843 -26.71 22.71 -27.81
N ASN A 844 -26.64 23.78 -28.58
CA ASN A 844 -25.57 23.98 -29.55
C ASN A 844 -24.35 24.60 -28.84
N ILE A 845 -23.14 24.34 -29.36
CA ILE A 845 -21.92 24.96 -28.86
C ILE A 845 -20.89 25.11 -29.97
N SER A 846 -20.08 26.16 -29.90
CA SER A 846 -18.86 26.32 -30.69
C SER A 846 -17.61 26.36 -29.80
N GLY A 847 -16.47 25.92 -30.33
CA GLY A 847 -15.18 26.01 -29.65
C GLY A 847 -14.02 25.52 -30.52
N GLU A 848 -12.82 25.47 -29.96
CA GLU A 848 -11.65 24.91 -30.63
C GLU A 848 -11.70 23.38 -30.55
N ALA A 849 -11.78 22.69 -31.69
CA ALA A 849 -11.69 21.24 -31.78
C ALA A 849 -10.26 20.76 -31.52
N VAL A 850 -10.13 19.90 -30.52
CA VAL A 850 -8.87 19.29 -30.11
C VAL A 850 -9.09 17.80 -29.84
N PHE A 851 -8.03 17.00 -29.89
CA PHE A 851 -8.15 15.57 -29.59
C PHE A 851 -7.26 15.17 -28.42
N THR A 852 -7.68 14.13 -27.68
CA THR A 852 -6.86 13.47 -26.67
C THR A 852 -6.63 12.01 -27.01
N THR A 853 -5.37 11.57 -26.93
CA THR A 853 -4.99 10.17 -27.13
C THR A 853 -5.00 9.35 -25.84
N SER A 854 -5.45 9.94 -24.72
CA SER A 854 -5.53 9.20 -23.47
C SER A 854 -6.55 8.06 -23.55
N LEU A 855 -6.12 6.86 -23.14
CA LEU A 855 -6.96 5.66 -23.12
C LEU A 855 -7.92 5.62 -21.92
N VAL A 856 -7.62 6.39 -20.88
CA VAL A 856 -8.36 6.43 -19.61
C VAL A 856 -8.38 7.85 -19.05
N GLY A 857 -9.23 8.10 -18.06
CA GLY A 857 -9.31 9.40 -17.38
C GLY A 857 -10.10 10.46 -18.15
N TYR A 858 -11.21 10.09 -18.82
CA TYR A 858 -12.13 11.08 -19.38
C TYR A 858 -12.78 11.97 -18.31
N PRO A 859 -13.10 11.53 -17.07
CA PRO A 859 -13.62 12.43 -16.04
C PRO A 859 -12.61 13.52 -15.65
N GLU A 860 -11.35 13.14 -15.49
CA GLU A 860 -10.24 14.03 -15.20
C GLU A 860 -10.00 15.00 -16.37
N SER A 861 -9.94 14.49 -17.60
CA SER A 861 -9.77 15.32 -18.81
C SER A 861 -10.92 16.31 -18.97
N MET A 862 -12.16 15.87 -18.72
CA MET A 862 -13.34 16.72 -18.86
C MET A 862 -13.41 17.80 -17.78
N THR A 863 -12.86 17.56 -16.60
CA THR A 863 -12.86 18.53 -15.47
C THR A 863 -11.58 19.36 -15.38
N ASP A 864 -10.60 19.13 -16.26
CA ASP A 864 -9.36 19.88 -16.30
C ASP A 864 -9.59 21.29 -16.90
N PRO A 865 -9.32 22.38 -16.13
CA PRO A 865 -9.53 23.75 -16.58
C PRO A 865 -8.76 24.14 -17.86
N SER A 866 -7.70 23.42 -18.22
CA SER A 866 -6.96 23.66 -19.46
C SER A 866 -7.77 23.37 -20.74
N TYR A 867 -8.86 22.60 -20.65
CA TYR A 867 -9.78 22.33 -21.77
C TYR A 867 -10.94 23.34 -21.89
N ARG A 868 -10.96 24.39 -21.06
CA ARG A 868 -11.99 25.44 -21.15
C ARG A 868 -12.05 26.02 -22.56
N GLY A 869 -13.24 26.10 -23.15
CA GLY A 869 -13.44 26.63 -24.50
C GLY A 869 -13.14 25.63 -25.65
N GLN A 870 -12.68 24.42 -25.33
CA GLN A 870 -12.35 23.40 -26.34
C GLN A 870 -13.45 22.34 -26.47
N ILE A 871 -13.62 21.80 -27.68
CA ILE A 871 -14.43 20.62 -27.96
C ILE A 871 -13.48 19.42 -28.01
N LEU A 872 -13.66 18.47 -27.09
CA LEU A 872 -12.72 17.36 -26.89
C LEU A 872 -13.14 16.12 -27.67
N VAL A 873 -12.30 15.74 -28.63
CA VAL A 873 -12.42 14.52 -29.44
C VAL A 873 -11.63 13.40 -28.77
N PHE A 874 -12.30 12.37 -28.28
CA PHE A 874 -11.63 11.20 -27.72
C PHE A 874 -11.24 10.23 -28.85
N THR A 875 -9.95 9.91 -28.96
CA THR A 875 -9.49 8.99 -30.01
C THR A 875 -9.82 7.53 -29.72
N GLN A 876 -10.15 7.19 -28.47
CA GLN A 876 -10.52 5.84 -28.08
C GLN A 876 -11.94 5.53 -28.54
N PRO A 877 -12.19 4.37 -29.18
CA PRO A 877 -13.50 4.09 -29.77
C PRO A 877 -14.63 4.00 -28.76
N LEU A 878 -14.38 3.55 -27.52
CA LEU A 878 -15.41 3.36 -26.49
C LEU A 878 -15.22 4.32 -25.31
N ILE A 879 -16.17 5.24 -25.12
CA ILE A 879 -16.17 6.23 -24.02
C ILE A 879 -17.45 6.13 -23.19
N GLY A 880 -17.34 6.35 -21.88
CA GLY A 880 -18.46 6.25 -20.91
C GLY A 880 -18.60 4.90 -20.22
N ASN A 881 -17.79 3.91 -20.61
CA ASN A 881 -17.86 2.51 -20.16
C ASN A 881 -17.55 2.32 -18.66
N TYR A 882 -16.81 3.23 -18.03
CA TYR A 882 -16.55 3.20 -16.59
C TYR A 882 -17.32 4.28 -15.80
N GLY A 883 -18.30 4.93 -16.42
CA GLY A 883 -19.22 5.88 -15.76
C GLY A 883 -18.52 7.11 -15.20
N VAL A 884 -19.22 7.84 -14.34
CA VAL A 884 -18.73 9.06 -13.69
C VAL A 884 -18.68 8.81 -12.18
N PRO A 885 -17.54 9.04 -11.53
CA PRO A 885 -17.40 8.82 -10.09
C PRO A 885 -18.13 9.88 -9.26
N SER A 886 -18.34 9.62 -7.98
CA SER A 886 -18.92 10.62 -7.05
C SER A 886 -17.97 11.80 -6.82
N ALA A 887 -18.51 12.96 -6.42
CA ALA A 887 -17.73 14.13 -5.98
C ALA A 887 -17.11 13.96 -4.57
N ALA A 888 -16.60 12.76 -4.26
CA ALA A 888 -15.93 12.47 -3.01
C ALA A 888 -14.69 13.36 -2.84
N ARG A 889 -14.48 13.86 -1.63
CA ARG A 889 -13.30 14.66 -1.25
C ARG A 889 -12.28 13.80 -0.51
N ASP A 890 -11.00 14.13 -0.67
CA ASP A 890 -9.89 13.53 0.06
C ASP A 890 -9.70 14.19 1.45
N GLU A 891 -8.70 13.74 2.20
CA GLU A 891 -8.38 14.24 3.54
C GLU A 891 -8.00 15.73 3.58
N HIS A 892 -7.68 16.34 2.44
CA HIS A 892 -7.36 17.76 2.31
C HIS A 892 -8.58 18.60 1.90
N GLY A 893 -9.75 17.97 1.75
CA GLY A 893 -10.97 18.62 1.26
C GLY A 893 -10.98 18.84 -0.25
N LEU A 894 -10.07 18.23 -1.02
CA LEU A 894 -9.97 18.37 -2.48
C LEU A 894 -10.75 17.26 -3.19
N LEU A 895 -11.28 17.51 -4.38
CA LEU A 895 -12.02 16.48 -5.13
C LEU A 895 -11.11 15.33 -5.58
N ARG A 896 -11.48 14.09 -5.22
CA ARG A 896 -10.62 12.92 -5.39
C ARG A 896 -10.47 12.45 -6.84
N TYR A 897 -11.54 12.56 -7.63
CA TYR A 897 -11.62 11.98 -8.98
C TYR A 897 -11.78 13.02 -10.09
N PHE A 898 -11.72 14.30 -9.75
CA PHE A 898 -11.94 15.41 -10.67
C PHE A 898 -10.82 16.43 -10.52
N GLU A 899 -10.46 17.10 -11.61
CA GLU A 899 -9.44 18.15 -11.61
C GLU A 899 -10.03 19.53 -11.29
N SER A 900 -11.35 19.68 -11.40
CA SER A 900 -12.12 20.80 -10.87
C SER A 900 -13.60 20.40 -10.67
N PRO A 901 -14.43 21.20 -9.98
CA PRO A 901 -15.79 20.80 -9.62
C PRO A 901 -16.78 20.59 -10.78
N ASN A 902 -16.50 21.09 -11.98
CA ASN A 902 -17.44 21.07 -13.10
C ASN A 902 -16.73 20.63 -14.40
N ILE A 903 -17.50 20.20 -15.40
CA ILE A 903 -16.94 19.95 -16.74
C ILE A 903 -16.45 21.29 -17.33
N GLN A 904 -15.20 21.30 -17.79
CA GLN A 904 -14.53 22.46 -18.37
C GLN A 904 -14.56 22.41 -19.90
N ALA A 905 -14.54 21.21 -20.49
CA ALA A 905 -14.71 21.03 -21.92
C ALA A 905 -16.08 21.53 -22.40
N SER A 906 -16.11 22.19 -23.56
CA SER A 906 -17.33 22.82 -24.09
C SER A 906 -18.24 21.83 -24.81
N GLY A 907 -17.67 20.75 -25.34
CA GLY A 907 -18.41 19.68 -26.02
C GLY A 907 -17.57 18.42 -26.14
N ILE A 908 -18.23 17.27 -26.34
CA ILE A 908 -17.59 15.96 -26.37
C ILE A 908 -17.90 15.24 -27.68
N VAL A 909 -16.87 14.71 -28.35
CA VAL A 909 -17.00 13.93 -29.59
C VAL A 909 -16.40 12.54 -29.38
N VAL A 910 -17.20 11.50 -29.63
CA VAL A 910 -16.78 10.09 -29.48
C VAL A 910 -17.24 9.26 -30.67
N GLN A 911 -16.55 8.15 -30.92
CA GLN A 911 -17.00 7.17 -31.92
C GLN A 911 -18.16 6.35 -31.38
N ASP A 912 -17.98 5.66 -30.26
CA ASP A 912 -19.00 4.84 -29.62
C ASP A 912 -19.19 5.25 -28.15
N TYR A 913 -20.43 5.61 -27.81
CA TYR A 913 -20.82 5.93 -26.45
C TYR A 913 -21.39 4.69 -25.76
N ALA A 914 -20.75 4.29 -24.65
CA ALA A 914 -21.23 3.18 -23.84
C ALA A 914 -22.51 3.57 -23.06
N LEU A 915 -23.65 3.02 -23.49
CA LEU A 915 -24.96 3.25 -22.85
C LEU A 915 -25.05 2.73 -21.41
N LYS A 916 -24.18 1.79 -21.03
CA LYS A 916 -24.07 1.25 -19.68
C LYS A 916 -22.63 1.38 -19.21
N HIS A 917 -22.47 1.75 -17.95
CA HIS A 917 -21.18 1.78 -17.28
C HIS A 917 -21.02 0.60 -16.33
N SER A 918 -19.79 0.17 -16.11
CA SER A 918 -19.44 -0.91 -15.18
C SER A 918 -18.11 -0.60 -14.50
N HIS A 919 -18.14 0.24 -13.47
CA HIS A 919 -17.00 0.53 -12.60
C HIS A 919 -17.47 0.77 -11.18
N TRP A 920 -16.72 0.29 -10.18
CA TRP A 920 -17.15 0.30 -8.78
C TRP A 920 -17.25 1.70 -8.15
N THR A 921 -16.56 2.70 -8.70
CA THR A 921 -16.68 4.11 -8.27
C THR A 921 -17.81 4.86 -8.97
N ALA A 922 -18.39 4.32 -10.04
CA ALA A 922 -19.34 5.04 -10.87
C ALA A 922 -20.69 5.19 -10.14
N VAL A 923 -21.23 6.40 -10.14
CA VAL A 923 -22.53 6.73 -9.55
C VAL A 923 -23.53 7.28 -10.56
N GLU A 924 -23.06 7.73 -11.72
CA GLU A 924 -23.90 8.17 -12.84
C GLU A 924 -23.25 7.84 -14.20
N SER A 925 -24.04 7.85 -15.27
CA SER A 925 -23.52 7.70 -16.64
C SER A 925 -22.93 9.00 -17.18
N LEU A 926 -22.01 8.90 -18.14
CA LEU A 926 -21.46 10.06 -18.84
C LEU A 926 -22.54 10.94 -19.49
N SER A 927 -23.58 10.32 -20.05
CA SER A 927 -24.73 11.03 -20.64
C SER A 927 -25.49 11.87 -19.62
N GLN A 928 -25.80 11.28 -18.46
CA GLN A 928 -26.46 11.99 -17.36
C GLN A 928 -25.62 13.17 -16.86
N TRP A 929 -24.31 12.97 -16.73
CA TRP A 929 -23.39 14.03 -16.31
C TRP A 929 -23.32 15.17 -17.32
N CYS A 930 -23.13 14.88 -18.61
CA CYS A 930 -23.14 15.88 -19.68
C CYS A 930 -24.46 16.67 -19.71
N ALA A 931 -25.60 16.00 -19.58
CA ALA A 931 -26.92 16.63 -19.53
C ALA A 931 -27.09 17.55 -18.30
N ARG A 932 -26.61 17.09 -17.13
CA ARG A 932 -26.63 17.81 -15.85
C ARG A 932 -25.77 19.07 -15.88
N GLU A 933 -24.60 19.00 -16.49
CA GLU A 933 -23.63 20.12 -16.61
C GLU A 933 -23.91 21.02 -17.83
N GLY A 934 -24.88 20.66 -18.67
CA GLY A 934 -25.24 21.44 -19.86
C GLY A 934 -24.23 21.32 -21.01
N VAL A 935 -23.50 20.21 -21.09
CA VAL A 935 -22.46 19.96 -22.09
C VAL A 935 -23.03 19.08 -23.22
N PRO A 936 -23.03 19.55 -24.48
CA PRO A 936 -23.44 18.74 -25.61
C PRO A 936 -22.39 17.68 -25.96
N ALA A 937 -22.87 16.51 -26.38
CA ALA A 937 -22.03 15.38 -26.70
C ALA A 937 -22.59 14.59 -27.88
N ILE A 938 -21.72 14.18 -28.81
CA ILE A 938 -22.07 13.48 -30.05
C ILE A 938 -21.33 12.14 -30.17
N SER A 939 -22.07 11.08 -30.48
CA SER A 939 -21.59 9.72 -30.76
C SER A 939 -21.86 9.34 -32.22
N GLY A 940 -21.12 8.36 -32.75
CA GLY A 940 -21.22 7.92 -34.14
C GLY A 940 -20.31 8.69 -35.10
N VAL A 941 -19.37 9.48 -34.58
CA VAL A 941 -18.40 10.25 -35.38
C VAL A 941 -17.14 9.43 -35.58
N ASP A 942 -16.61 9.35 -36.80
CA ASP A 942 -15.29 8.74 -37.02
C ASP A 942 -14.20 9.65 -36.42
N THR A 943 -13.84 9.38 -35.17
CA THR A 943 -12.83 10.18 -34.47
C THR A 943 -11.43 10.00 -35.06
N ARG A 944 -11.16 8.95 -35.84
CA ARG A 944 -9.87 8.80 -36.55
C ARG A 944 -9.78 9.75 -37.73
N GLU A 945 -10.87 9.92 -38.47
CA GLU A 945 -10.95 10.90 -39.57
C GLU A 945 -10.79 12.32 -39.03
N VAL A 946 -11.50 12.65 -37.95
CA VAL A 946 -11.37 13.96 -37.26
C VAL A 946 -9.92 14.19 -36.81
N VAL A 947 -9.29 13.22 -36.16
CA VAL A 947 -7.91 13.35 -35.66
C VAL A 947 -6.90 13.49 -36.79
N THR A 948 -7.08 12.75 -37.88
CA THR A 948 -6.24 12.89 -39.09
C THR A 948 -6.34 14.31 -39.63
N TYR A 949 -7.56 14.83 -39.79
CA TYR A 949 -7.79 16.21 -40.24
C TYR A 949 -7.12 17.23 -39.32
N LEU A 950 -7.30 17.11 -37.99
CA LEU A 950 -6.71 18.05 -37.03
C LEU A 950 -5.17 17.98 -37.00
N ARG A 951 -4.56 16.82 -37.25
CA ARG A 951 -3.09 16.71 -37.38
C ARG A 951 -2.57 17.36 -38.66
N GLU A 952 -3.33 17.26 -39.75
CA GLU A 952 -2.99 17.82 -41.06
C GLU A 952 -3.21 19.33 -41.13
N GLN A 953 -4.32 19.84 -40.61
CA GLN A 953 -4.72 21.24 -40.71
C GLN A 953 -4.41 22.06 -39.44
N GLY A 954 -4.25 21.39 -38.30
CA GLY A 954 -4.11 22.04 -36.99
C GLY A 954 -5.42 22.07 -36.19
N SER A 955 -5.35 22.52 -34.94
CA SER A 955 -6.56 22.75 -34.16
C SER A 955 -7.43 23.79 -34.87
N SER A 956 -8.74 23.54 -34.89
CA SER A 956 -9.66 24.24 -35.78
C SER A 956 -10.94 24.60 -35.02
N LEU A 957 -11.56 25.73 -35.35
CA LEU A 957 -12.87 26.06 -34.80
C LEU A 957 -13.90 25.04 -35.28
N ALA A 958 -14.78 24.61 -34.38
CA ALA A 958 -15.83 23.64 -34.69
C ALA A 958 -17.11 23.95 -33.91
N ARG A 959 -18.19 23.30 -34.34
CA ARG A 959 -19.53 23.41 -33.76
C ARG A 959 -20.16 22.03 -33.56
N ILE A 960 -20.87 21.84 -32.46
CA ILE A 960 -21.83 20.73 -32.28
C ILE A 960 -23.23 21.32 -32.39
N THR A 961 -24.03 20.83 -33.35
CA THR A 961 -25.46 21.19 -33.51
C THR A 961 -26.32 19.98 -33.15
N ILE A 962 -27.40 20.17 -32.37
CA ILE A 962 -28.35 19.11 -31.97
C ILE A 962 -29.74 19.42 -32.54
N GLY A 963 -30.32 18.51 -33.32
CA GLY A 963 -31.63 18.65 -33.97
C GLY A 963 -31.57 18.70 -35.49
N GLU A 964 -32.69 19.03 -36.15
CA GLU A 964 -32.73 19.29 -37.59
C GLU A 964 -32.28 20.74 -37.86
N GLU A 965 -31.19 20.93 -38.60
CA GLU A 965 -30.66 22.26 -38.97
C GLU A 965 -31.56 22.93 -40.02
N TYR A 966 -32.04 24.14 -39.72
CA TYR A 966 -31.55 25.41 -40.31
C TYR A 966 -32.55 26.51 -39.99
N ASP A 967 -32.20 27.44 -39.08
CA ASP A 967 -32.75 28.79 -39.13
C ASP A 967 -31.61 29.70 -39.60
N ALA A 968 -31.83 30.37 -40.73
CA ALA A 968 -30.82 31.25 -41.34
C ALA A 968 -30.53 32.49 -40.46
N ASP A 969 -31.37 32.72 -39.45
CA ASP A 969 -31.31 33.87 -38.55
C ASP A 969 -30.59 33.57 -37.21
N GLU A 970 -30.20 32.32 -36.93
CA GLU A 970 -29.29 31.98 -35.80
C GLU A 970 -27.82 31.93 -36.26
N ASP A 971 -27.32 33.07 -36.74
CA ASP A 971 -25.89 33.30 -37.02
C ASP A 971 -25.11 33.45 -35.70
N GLU A 972 -24.99 32.38 -34.90
CA GLU A 972 -23.93 32.31 -33.89
C GLU A 972 -22.60 32.00 -34.60
N ALA A 973 -21.84 33.06 -34.87
CA ALA A 973 -20.48 32.98 -35.36
C ALA A 973 -19.65 32.00 -34.52
N TYR A 974 -18.81 31.17 -35.17
CA TYR A 974 -17.81 30.35 -34.47
C TYR A 974 -17.04 31.21 -33.46
N ILE A 975 -17.31 30.99 -32.17
CA ILE A 975 -16.63 31.73 -31.10
C ILE A 975 -15.21 31.20 -31.03
N ASP A 976 -14.24 32.09 -31.24
CA ASP A 976 -12.83 31.77 -31.12
C ASP A 976 -12.39 31.83 -29.64
N PRO A 977 -12.08 30.69 -28.99
CA PRO A 977 -11.63 30.69 -27.61
C PRO A 977 -10.27 31.38 -27.44
N GLU A 978 -9.46 31.46 -28.49
CA GLU A 978 -8.14 32.11 -28.45
C GLU A 978 -8.25 33.62 -28.27
N ALA A 979 -9.32 34.24 -28.73
CA ALA A 979 -9.58 35.67 -28.56
C ALA A 979 -10.04 36.03 -27.13
N ILE A 980 -10.26 35.04 -26.27
CA ILE A 980 -10.81 35.21 -24.92
C ILE A 980 -9.73 34.98 -23.88
N ASN A 981 -9.70 35.81 -22.83
CA ASN A 981 -8.89 35.50 -21.64
C ASN A 981 -9.55 34.38 -20.82
N LEU A 982 -9.29 33.13 -21.22
CA LEU A 982 -9.87 31.95 -20.57
C LEU A 982 -9.34 31.73 -19.14
N VAL A 983 -8.09 32.12 -18.86
CA VAL A 983 -7.50 32.08 -17.51
C VAL A 983 -8.36 32.89 -16.54
N ARG A 984 -8.79 34.09 -16.93
CA ARG A 984 -9.69 34.93 -16.13
C ARG A 984 -11.01 34.22 -15.80
N ARG A 985 -11.54 33.36 -16.69
CA ARG A 985 -12.78 32.62 -16.46
C ARG A 985 -12.59 31.51 -15.42
N VAL A 986 -11.49 30.77 -15.49
CA VAL A 986 -11.24 29.59 -14.63
C VAL A 986 -10.50 29.88 -13.32
N SER A 987 -9.89 31.07 -13.21
CA SER A 987 -9.20 31.53 -12.00
C SER A 987 -10.20 31.89 -10.89
N THR A 988 -9.84 31.56 -9.64
CA THR A 988 -10.60 31.95 -8.45
C THR A 988 -10.84 33.46 -8.40
N LYS A 989 -12.04 33.87 -7.97
CA LYS A 989 -12.41 35.30 -7.84
C LYS A 989 -11.98 35.91 -6.51
N ALA A 990 -11.67 35.07 -5.53
CA ALA A 990 -11.16 35.47 -4.23
C ALA A 990 -10.13 34.44 -3.74
N PRO A 991 -9.18 34.84 -2.88
CA PRO A 991 -8.23 33.89 -2.31
C PRO A 991 -8.92 32.78 -1.53
N PHE A 992 -8.41 31.56 -1.65
CA PHE A 992 -8.84 30.41 -0.88
C PHE A 992 -7.62 29.67 -0.34
N HIS A 993 -7.83 28.85 0.71
CA HIS A 993 -6.74 28.23 1.44
C HIS A 993 -6.99 26.74 1.65
N VAL A 994 -5.98 25.94 1.33
CA VAL A 994 -5.95 24.50 1.56
C VAL A 994 -4.84 24.20 2.56
N SER A 995 -5.23 23.75 3.75
CA SER A 995 -4.29 23.51 4.84
C SER A 995 -3.63 22.12 4.71
N SER A 996 -2.35 22.06 5.05
CA SER A 996 -1.63 20.79 5.24
C SER A 996 -1.40 20.54 6.73
N SER A 997 -1.68 19.31 7.18
CA SER A 997 -1.38 18.85 8.54
C SER A 997 0.01 18.20 8.67
N LEU A 998 0.73 18.05 7.55
CA LEU A 998 1.95 17.25 7.43
C LEU A 998 3.25 18.04 7.61
N GLY A 999 3.19 19.36 7.49
CA GLY A 999 4.37 20.21 7.50
C GLY A 999 4.01 21.64 7.84
N ASP A 1000 5.02 22.50 7.83
CA ASP A 1000 4.91 23.86 8.33
C ASP A 1000 5.16 24.92 7.25
N MET A 1001 5.40 24.50 6.00
CA MET A 1001 5.68 25.35 4.85
C MET A 1001 4.39 26.01 4.34
N HIS A 1002 4.51 27.24 3.85
CA HIS A 1002 3.39 27.99 3.29
C HIS A 1002 3.70 28.49 1.88
N VAL A 1003 2.96 27.98 0.89
CA VAL A 1003 3.16 28.30 -0.52
C VAL A 1003 2.02 29.20 -1.02
N ALA A 1004 2.38 30.28 -1.70
CA ALA A 1004 1.42 31.05 -2.49
C ALA A 1004 1.26 30.41 -3.87
N LEU A 1005 0.04 30.07 -4.25
CA LEU A 1005 -0.27 29.54 -5.57
C LEU A 1005 -1.03 30.58 -6.40
N ILE A 1006 -0.55 30.88 -7.60
CA ILE A 1006 -1.28 31.69 -8.58
C ILE A 1006 -2.16 30.76 -9.40
N ASP A 1007 -3.48 30.91 -9.23
CA ASP A 1007 -4.49 30.08 -9.85
C ASP A 1007 -4.79 30.57 -11.27
N CYS A 1008 -4.15 29.96 -12.26
CA CYS A 1008 -4.44 30.16 -13.68
C CYS A 1008 -5.52 29.19 -14.22
N GLY A 1009 -6.20 28.45 -13.34
CA GLY A 1009 -6.96 27.26 -13.67
C GLY A 1009 -6.38 26.00 -13.02
N VAL A 1010 -6.04 26.10 -11.73
CA VAL A 1010 -5.32 25.05 -10.99
C VAL A 1010 -6.07 23.72 -11.03
N LYS A 1011 -5.36 22.61 -11.07
CA LYS A 1011 -5.95 21.29 -10.88
C LYS A 1011 -5.98 20.92 -9.41
N GLU A 1012 -7.05 20.26 -8.97
CA GLU A 1012 -7.14 19.66 -7.63
C GLU A 1012 -5.91 18.79 -7.34
N ASN A 1013 -5.39 18.09 -8.35
CA ASN A 1013 -4.22 17.25 -8.20
C ASN A 1013 -2.88 18.01 -8.03
N ILE A 1014 -2.77 19.26 -8.53
CA ILE A 1014 -1.62 20.14 -8.23
C ILE A 1014 -1.66 20.55 -6.76
N LEU A 1015 -2.82 20.97 -6.25
CA LEU A 1015 -3.01 21.32 -4.85
C LEU A 1015 -2.66 20.13 -3.96
N ARG A 1016 -3.21 18.95 -4.28
CA ARG A 1016 -2.91 17.68 -3.61
C ARG A 1016 -1.41 17.39 -3.59
N SER A 1017 -0.71 17.59 -4.70
CA SER A 1017 0.72 17.33 -4.81
C SER A 1017 1.56 18.21 -3.90
N LEU A 1018 1.13 19.44 -3.62
CA LEU A 1018 1.78 20.36 -2.69
C LEU A 1018 1.41 20.06 -1.23
N VAL A 1019 0.12 19.91 -0.91
CA VAL A 1019 -0.34 19.74 0.48
C VAL A 1019 0.07 18.39 1.07
N SER A 1020 0.11 17.33 0.26
CA SER A 1020 0.62 16.01 0.67
C SER A 1020 2.12 16.00 0.97
N ARG A 1021 2.85 17.05 0.57
CA ARG A 1021 4.28 17.26 0.87
C ARG A 1021 4.53 18.26 2.00
N GLY A 1022 3.49 18.60 2.75
CA GLY A 1022 3.63 19.45 3.94
C GLY A 1022 3.55 20.96 3.68
N ALA A 1023 3.14 21.39 2.49
CA ALA A 1023 2.89 22.80 2.20
C ALA A 1023 1.41 23.14 2.39
N SER A 1024 1.07 24.05 3.31
CA SER A 1024 -0.24 24.72 3.23
C SER A 1024 -0.22 25.67 2.04
N VAL A 1025 -1.32 25.75 1.29
CA VAL A 1025 -1.38 26.52 0.04
C VAL A 1025 -2.44 27.60 0.15
N THR A 1026 -2.04 28.86 -0.06
CA THR A 1026 -2.98 29.96 -0.29
C THR A 1026 -3.02 30.26 -1.77
N CYS A 1027 -4.18 30.03 -2.38
CA CYS A 1027 -4.41 30.24 -3.80
C CYS A 1027 -4.95 31.65 -4.05
N PHE A 1028 -4.35 32.34 -5.00
CA PHE A 1028 -4.68 33.71 -5.40
C PHE A 1028 -5.21 33.77 -6.83
N PRO A 1029 -6.07 34.76 -7.15
CA PRO A 1029 -6.42 35.06 -8.53
C PRO A 1029 -5.20 35.23 -9.44
N PHE A 1030 -5.33 34.91 -10.73
CA PHE A 1030 -4.22 34.91 -11.69
C PHE A 1030 -3.49 36.26 -11.80
N ASP A 1031 -4.21 37.37 -11.62
CA ASP A 1031 -3.72 38.74 -11.74
C ASP A 1031 -3.25 39.35 -10.40
N TYR A 1032 -3.26 38.56 -9.31
CA TYR A 1032 -2.90 39.03 -7.98
C TYR A 1032 -1.44 39.53 -7.93
N PRO A 1033 -1.17 40.69 -7.27
CA PRO A 1033 0.16 41.31 -7.23
C PRO A 1033 1.11 40.58 -6.27
N ILE A 1034 1.46 39.34 -6.60
CA ILE A 1034 2.18 38.42 -5.70
C ILE A 1034 3.52 38.97 -5.21
N HIS A 1035 4.24 39.73 -6.05
CA HIS A 1035 5.50 40.39 -5.69
C HIS A 1035 5.39 41.28 -4.43
N LYS A 1036 4.21 41.81 -4.12
CA LYS A 1036 3.99 42.65 -2.94
C LYS A 1036 3.87 41.85 -1.64
N VAL A 1037 3.43 40.60 -1.71
CA VAL A 1037 3.13 39.77 -0.52
C VAL A 1037 3.98 38.50 -0.44
N ALA A 1038 4.81 38.21 -1.44
CA ALA A 1038 5.60 36.98 -1.52
C ALA A 1038 6.49 36.75 -0.29
N HIS A 1039 6.86 37.83 0.41
CA HIS A 1039 7.63 37.78 1.66
C HIS A 1039 6.87 37.15 2.85
N HIS A 1040 5.56 36.89 2.71
CA HIS A 1040 4.74 36.15 3.67
C HIS A 1040 4.67 34.64 3.37
N PHE A 1041 5.40 34.16 2.36
CA PHE A 1041 5.37 32.78 1.89
C PHE A 1041 6.79 32.22 1.79
N ASP A 1042 6.87 30.88 1.81
CA ASP A 1042 8.11 30.13 1.70
C ASP A 1042 8.40 29.72 0.25
N GLY A 1043 7.37 29.72 -0.61
CA GLY A 1043 7.46 29.43 -2.04
C GLY A 1043 6.33 30.07 -2.85
N VAL A 1044 6.57 30.30 -4.14
CA VAL A 1044 5.51 30.67 -5.11
C VAL A 1044 5.34 29.56 -6.15
N PHE A 1045 4.10 29.17 -6.42
CA PHE A 1045 3.74 28.17 -7.42
C PHE A 1045 2.78 28.77 -8.45
N ILE A 1046 2.96 28.46 -9.73
CA ILE A 1046 2.06 28.92 -10.79
C ILE A 1046 1.44 27.71 -11.47
N SER A 1047 0.11 27.63 -11.44
CA SER A 1047 -0.61 26.46 -11.94
C SER A 1047 -0.67 26.37 -13.46
N ASN A 1048 -1.24 25.27 -13.94
CA ASN A 1048 -1.74 25.15 -15.31
C ASN A 1048 -2.89 26.14 -15.58
N GLY A 1049 -3.29 26.24 -16.85
CA GLY A 1049 -4.39 27.07 -17.32
C GLY A 1049 -4.68 26.89 -18.82
N PRO A 1050 -5.82 27.42 -19.30
CA PRO A 1050 -6.23 27.39 -20.70
C PRO A 1050 -5.79 28.64 -21.49
N GLY A 1051 -5.88 28.57 -22.82
CA GLY A 1051 -5.81 29.73 -23.71
C GLY A 1051 -4.41 30.27 -23.96
N ASP A 1052 -4.36 31.48 -24.54
CA ASP A 1052 -3.12 32.16 -24.92
C ASP A 1052 -2.42 32.79 -23.69
N PRO A 1053 -1.14 32.46 -23.41
CA PRO A 1053 -0.41 33.04 -22.28
C PRO A 1053 -0.22 34.56 -22.39
N THR A 1054 -0.27 35.14 -23.59
CA THR A 1054 -0.14 36.59 -23.82
C THR A 1054 -1.30 37.39 -23.25
N HIS A 1055 -2.44 36.77 -22.98
CA HIS A 1055 -3.58 37.39 -22.29
C HIS A 1055 -3.33 37.64 -20.79
N CYS A 1056 -2.31 37.03 -20.20
CA CYS A 1056 -1.99 37.14 -18.77
C CYS A 1056 -0.93 38.21 -18.47
N THR A 1057 -1.02 39.38 -19.12
CA THR A 1057 -0.01 40.46 -19.01
C THR A 1057 0.22 40.93 -17.58
N SER A 1058 -0.83 41.05 -16.77
CA SER A 1058 -0.74 41.40 -15.35
C SER A 1058 0.06 40.37 -14.55
N THR A 1059 -0.15 39.07 -14.79
CA THR A 1059 0.59 37.99 -14.15
C THR A 1059 2.06 38.03 -14.54
N VAL A 1060 2.36 38.20 -15.83
CA VAL A 1060 3.74 38.33 -16.35
C VAL A 1060 4.46 39.52 -15.71
N TYR A 1061 3.80 40.67 -15.62
CA TYR A 1061 4.34 41.85 -14.92
C TYR A 1061 4.64 41.56 -13.45
N ASN A 1062 3.70 40.93 -12.74
CA ASN A 1062 3.86 40.59 -11.32
C ASN A 1062 4.99 39.59 -11.09
N LEU A 1063 5.16 38.59 -11.96
CA LEU A 1063 6.26 37.62 -11.90
C LEU A 1063 7.61 38.27 -12.20
N ARG A 1064 7.68 39.15 -13.20
CA ARG A 1064 8.91 39.91 -13.49
C ARG A 1064 9.34 40.74 -12.28
N LYS A 1065 8.40 41.45 -11.65
CA LYS A 1065 8.66 42.19 -10.41
C LYS A 1065 9.11 41.27 -9.28
N LEU A 1066 8.49 40.10 -9.13
CA LEU A 1066 8.91 39.10 -8.14
C LEU A 1066 10.36 38.64 -8.35
N PHE A 1067 10.76 38.40 -9.61
CA PHE A 1067 12.13 38.01 -9.94
C PHE A 1067 13.14 39.13 -9.63
N GLU A 1068 12.76 40.40 -9.84
CA GLU A 1068 13.60 41.56 -9.49
C GLU A 1068 13.75 41.75 -7.97
N THR A 1069 12.71 41.45 -7.18
CA THR A 1069 12.64 41.87 -5.76
C THR A 1069 12.80 40.75 -4.73
N SER A 1070 12.74 39.48 -5.12
CA SER A 1070 12.76 38.35 -4.18
C SER A 1070 13.63 37.20 -4.67
N GLN A 1071 14.18 36.40 -3.76
CA GLN A 1071 14.89 35.14 -4.04
C GLN A 1071 14.06 33.89 -3.74
N ILE A 1072 12.75 34.06 -3.48
CA ILE A 1072 11.84 32.96 -3.16
C ILE A 1072 11.85 31.87 -4.26
N PRO A 1073 11.79 30.57 -3.90
CA PRO A 1073 11.65 29.49 -4.85
C PRO A 1073 10.36 29.60 -5.67
N VAL A 1074 10.48 29.36 -6.98
CA VAL A 1074 9.35 29.45 -7.92
C VAL A 1074 9.27 28.21 -8.81
N MET A 1075 8.08 27.61 -8.91
CA MET A 1075 7.79 26.54 -9.87
C MET A 1075 6.53 26.84 -10.68
N GLY A 1076 6.57 26.56 -11.98
CA GLY A 1076 5.42 26.69 -12.89
C GLY A 1076 5.14 25.42 -13.68
N ILE A 1077 3.86 25.08 -13.84
CA ILE A 1077 3.39 23.94 -14.64
C ILE A 1077 2.53 24.43 -15.81
N CYS A 1078 2.77 23.91 -17.02
CA CYS A 1078 1.99 24.17 -18.23
C CYS A 1078 1.84 25.70 -18.52
N MET A 1079 0.69 26.32 -18.26
CA MET A 1079 0.55 27.79 -18.33
C MET A 1079 1.59 28.49 -17.44
N GLY A 1080 1.85 27.98 -16.24
CA GLY A 1080 2.88 28.55 -15.35
C GLY A 1080 4.29 28.52 -15.93
N HIS A 1081 4.63 27.51 -16.74
CA HIS A 1081 5.89 27.47 -17.48
C HIS A 1081 5.98 28.61 -18.50
N GLN A 1082 4.91 28.81 -19.28
CA GLN A 1082 4.83 29.86 -20.29
C GLN A 1082 4.90 31.26 -19.66
N LEU A 1083 4.22 31.48 -18.54
CA LEU A 1083 4.23 32.77 -17.83
C LEU A 1083 5.59 33.09 -17.21
N ILE A 1084 6.31 32.08 -16.69
CA ILE A 1084 7.70 32.25 -16.23
C ILE A 1084 8.60 32.65 -17.40
N ALA A 1085 8.45 31.99 -18.56
CA ALA A 1085 9.23 32.29 -19.76
C ALA A 1085 8.98 33.72 -20.27
N LEU A 1086 7.72 34.15 -20.35
CA LEU A 1086 7.36 35.53 -20.73
C LEU A 1086 7.90 36.56 -19.72
N ALA A 1087 7.85 36.25 -18.42
CA ALA A 1087 8.41 37.11 -17.38
C ALA A 1087 9.94 37.24 -17.51
N ALA A 1088 10.62 36.16 -17.88
CA ALA A 1088 12.04 36.09 -18.21
C ALA A 1088 12.42 36.75 -19.56
N GLY A 1089 11.45 37.17 -20.36
CA GLY A 1089 11.66 37.88 -21.63
C GLY A 1089 11.65 37.01 -22.89
N ALA A 1090 11.34 35.72 -22.76
CA ALA A 1090 11.15 34.83 -23.89
C ALA A 1090 9.81 35.06 -24.61
N LYS A 1091 9.61 34.40 -25.75
CA LYS A 1091 8.36 34.39 -26.52
C LYS A 1091 7.70 33.01 -26.47
N THR A 1092 6.39 32.99 -26.67
CA THR A 1092 5.59 31.76 -26.84
C THR A 1092 5.07 31.66 -28.26
N ILE A 1093 4.96 30.43 -28.77
CA ILE A 1093 4.48 30.11 -30.11
C ILE A 1093 3.28 29.16 -30.02
N LYS A 1094 2.27 29.38 -30.87
CA LYS A 1094 1.13 28.46 -31.01
C LYS A 1094 1.61 27.21 -31.75
N LEU A 1095 1.35 26.04 -31.17
CA LEU A 1095 1.60 24.75 -31.81
C LEU A 1095 0.49 24.44 -32.80
N LYS A 1096 0.82 23.78 -33.91
CA LYS A 1096 -0.12 23.44 -34.98
C LYS A 1096 -1.41 22.77 -34.48
N TYR A 1097 -1.28 21.71 -33.68
CA TYR A 1097 -2.43 21.02 -33.06
C TYR A 1097 -2.27 20.83 -31.54
N GLY A 1098 -1.15 21.30 -30.97
CA GLY A 1098 -0.79 21.14 -29.56
C GLY A 1098 -0.55 19.70 -29.10
N ASN A 1099 0.12 19.55 -27.97
CA ASN A 1099 0.35 18.24 -27.36
C ASN A 1099 -0.76 17.93 -26.35
N ARG A 1100 -1.67 17.03 -26.71
CA ARG A 1100 -2.83 16.59 -25.91
C ARG A 1100 -2.86 15.07 -25.80
N ALA A 1101 -1.88 14.53 -25.10
CA ALA A 1101 -1.59 13.10 -25.13
C ALA A 1101 -0.98 12.62 -23.82
N HIS A 1102 -1.13 11.33 -23.58
CA HIS A 1102 -0.38 10.59 -22.57
C HIS A 1102 0.78 9.85 -23.27
N ASN A 1103 1.84 9.56 -22.50
CA ASN A 1103 3.06 8.93 -22.96
C ASN A 1103 3.95 9.74 -23.91
N ILE A 1104 4.07 11.06 -23.70
CA ILE A 1104 4.96 11.90 -24.52
C ILE A 1104 6.38 11.94 -23.93
N PRO A 1105 7.42 11.60 -24.70
CA PRO A 1105 8.80 11.57 -24.22
C PRO A 1105 9.36 12.99 -24.06
N ALA A 1106 9.81 13.33 -22.85
CA ALA A 1106 10.54 14.56 -22.55
C ALA A 1106 11.95 14.22 -22.03
N LEU A 1107 12.99 14.68 -22.72
CA LEU A 1107 14.38 14.49 -22.34
C LEU A 1107 14.80 15.56 -21.33
N ASP A 1108 15.23 15.15 -20.14
CA ASP A 1108 15.90 15.99 -19.16
C ASP A 1108 17.33 16.28 -19.66
N LEU A 1109 17.58 17.53 -20.07
CA LEU A 1109 18.86 17.96 -20.61
C LEU A 1109 19.96 18.04 -19.54
N THR A 1110 19.59 18.03 -18.25
CA THR A 1110 20.55 18.08 -17.14
C THR A 1110 21.05 16.70 -16.73
N THR A 1111 20.25 15.65 -16.96
CA THR A 1111 20.59 14.27 -16.56
C THR A 1111 20.72 13.30 -17.72
N GLY A 1112 20.27 13.67 -18.92
CA GLY A 1112 20.20 12.79 -20.08
C GLY A 1112 19.08 11.74 -20.02
N LYS A 1113 18.18 11.82 -19.02
CA LYS A 1113 17.08 10.85 -18.85
C LYS A 1113 15.86 11.26 -19.66
N CYS A 1114 15.22 10.29 -20.30
CA CYS A 1114 13.93 10.51 -20.95
C CYS A 1114 12.79 10.10 -20.02
N HIS A 1115 11.83 11.01 -19.81
CA HIS A 1115 10.66 10.82 -18.97
C HIS A 1115 9.41 10.68 -19.84
N ILE A 1116 8.48 9.83 -19.40
CA ILE A 1116 7.18 9.66 -20.03
C ILE A 1116 6.19 10.62 -19.37
N THR A 1117 5.67 11.58 -20.14
CA THR A 1117 4.91 12.72 -19.62
C THR A 1117 3.48 12.76 -20.13
N SER A 1118 2.64 13.53 -19.43
CA SER A 1118 1.28 13.88 -19.85
C SER A 1118 1.25 15.35 -20.26
N GLN A 1119 0.68 15.65 -21.42
CA GLN A 1119 0.67 16.99 -22.00
C GLN A 1119 -0.74 17.34 -22.48
N ASN A 1120 -1.17 18.59 -22.29
CA ASN A 1120 -2.47 19.09 -22.76
C ASN A 1120 -2.42 20.52 -23.35
N HIS A 1121 -1.23 21.02 -23.70
CA HIS A 1121 -0.99 22.42 -24.03
C HIS A 1121 -1.03 22.70 -25.54
N GLY A 1122 -1.45 23.90 -25.91
CA GLY A 1122 -1.51 24.37 -27.30
C GLY A 1122 -0.39 25.32 -27.71
N TYR A 1123 0.47 25.71 -26.78
CA TYR A 1123 1.57 26.67 -26.98
C TYR A 1123 2.86 26.11 -26.40
N ALA A 1124 3.99 26.53 -26.94
CA ALA A 1124 5.33 26.22 -26.43
C ALA A 1124 6.17 27.49 -26.31
N VAL A 1125 7.24 27.43 -25.52
CA VAL A 1125 8.23 28.51 -25.42
C VAL A 1125 9.22 28.40 -26.58
N ASP A 1126 9.60 29.54 -27.17
CA ASP A 1126 10.70 29.61 -28.14
C ASP A 1126 12.05 29.72 -27.40
N PRO A 1127 12.85 28.64 -27.33
CA PRO A 1127 14.08 28.65 -26.56
C PRO A 1127 15.15 29.60 -27.13
N LEU A 1128 15.06 29.96 -28.42
CA LEU A 1128 15.99 30.90 -29.05
C LEU A 1128 15.87 32.34 -28.52
N THR A 1129 14.78 32.61 -27.81
CA THR A 1129 14.50 33.92 -27.22
C THR A 1129 14.80 34.00 -25.72
N LEU A 1130 15.32 32.91 -25.13
CA LEU A 1130 15.72 32.89 -23.72
C LEU A 1130 16.95 33.78 -23.49
N SER A 1131 16.94 34.53 -22.39
CA SER A 1131 18.14 35.26 -21.95
C SER A 1131 19.19 34.28 -21.41
N SER A 1132 20.45 34.73 -21.33
CA SER A 1132 21.58 33.93 -20.84
C SER A 1132 21.48 33.49 -19.37
N GLU A 1133 20.51 34.02 -18.61
CA GLU A 1133 20.25 33.63 -17.22
C GLU A 1133 19.47 32.31 -17.10
N TRP A 1134 18.87 31.85 -18.20
CA TRP A 1134 18.02 30.67 -18.26
C TRP A 1134 18.60 29.64 -19.22
N ARG A 1135 18.22 28.39 -19.01
CA ARG A 1135 18.47 27.32 -19.96
C ARG A 1135 17.28 26.37 -20.01
N GLU A 1136 17.22 25.63 -21.10
CA GLU A 1136 16.25 24.55 -21.26
C GLU A 1136 16.49 23.47 -20.20
N TYR A 1137 15.40 22.96 -19.64
CA TYR A 1137 15.43 21.85 -18.68
C TYR A 1137 14.95 20.56 -19.37
N PHE A 1138 13.85 20.63 -20.11
CA PHE A 1138 13.29 19.49 -20.84
C PHE A 1138 13.02 19.85 -22.30
N THR A 1139 13.15 18.86 -23.18
CA THR A 1139 12.79 18.96 -24.60
C THR A 1139 11.94 17.76 -25.02
N ASN A 1140 10.86 18.00 -25.75
CA ASN A 1140 10.03 16.93 -26.32
C ASN A 1140 10.77 16.23 -27.46
N LEU A 1141 10.89 14.91 -27.40
CA LEU A 1141 11.62 14.17 -28.42
C LEU A 1141 10.85 14.00 -29.73
N ASN A 1142 9.53 14.22 -29.74
CA ASN A 1142 8.71 14.03 -30.93
C ASN A 1142 8.74 15.24 -31.88
N ASP A 1143 8.69 16.45 -31.33
CA ASP A 1143 8.53 17.70 -32.08
C ASP A 1143 9.57 18.78 -31.71
N GLN A 1144 10.47 18.47 -30.77
CA GLN A 1144 11.52 19.37 -30.28
C GLN A 1144 10.99 20.62 -29.57
N SER A 1145 9.73 20.63 -29.10
CA SER A 1145 9.22 21.72 -28.26
C SER A 1145 9.98 21.81 -26.94
N ASN A 1146 10.15 23.02 -26.43
CA ASN A 1146 10.66 23.22 -25.09
C ASN A 1146 9.62 22.74 -24.06
N GLU A 1147 10.03 21.85 -23.17
CA GLU A 1147 9.16 21.21 -22.19
C GLU A 1147 9.47 21.63 -20.74
N GLY A 1148 10.40 22.56 -20.56
CA GLY A 1148 10.78 23.06 -19.25
C GLY A 1148 11.97 24.00 -19.29
N LEU A 1149 12.04 24.89 -18.29
CA LEU A 1149 13.13 25.86 -18.10
C LEU A 1149 13.69 25.74 -16.70
N ILE A 1150 14.98 26.08 -16.56
CA ILE A 1150 15.65 26.21 -15.27
C ILE A 1150 16.55 27.46 -15.26
N HIS A 1151 16.49 28.23 -14.18
CA HIS A 1151 17.37 29.37 -13.98
C HIS A 1151 18.79 28.90 -13.61
N ASN A 1152 19.83 29.58 -14.10
CA ASN A 1152 21.21 29.13 -13.92
C ASN A 1152 21.72 29.17 -12.46
N SER A 1153 21.24 30.14 -11.67
CA SER A 1153 21.70 30.37 -10.28
C SER A 1153 20.62 30.41 -9.20
N ARG A 1154 19.33 30.43 -9.57
CA ARG A 1154 18.21 30.67 -8.63
C ARG A 1154 17.30 29.45 -8.57
N PRO A 1155 16.58 29.21 -7.47
CA PRO A 1155 15.67 28.07 -7.32
C PRO A 1155 14.36 28.28 -8.10
N ILE A 1156 14.47 28.56 -9.39
CA ILE A 1156 13.34 28.77 -10.30
C ILE A 1156 13.43 27.76 -11.44
N PHE A 1157 12.39 26.95 -11.59
CA PHE A 1157 12.29 26.00 -12.70
C PHE A 1157 10.83 25.77 -13.09
N SER A 1158 10.59 25.16 -14.24
CA SER A 1158 9.24 24.93 -14.74
C SER A 1158 9.17 23.70 -15.65
N ALA A 1159 7.97 23.17 -15.81
CA ALA A 1159 7.66 22.07 -16.72
C ALA A 1159 6.41 22.42 -17.55
N GLN A 1160 6.47 22.21 -18.86
CA GLN A 1160 5.35 22.45 -19.78
C GLN A 1160 4.35 21.29 -19.78
N PHE A 1161 4.82 20.08 -19.47
CA PHE A 1161 4.00 18.90 -19.17
C PHE A 1161 3.43 18.93 -17.74
N HIS A 1162 2.67 17.89 -17.38
CA HIS A 1162 1.96 17.75 -16.10
C HIS A 1162 2.60 16.68 -15.20
N PRO A 1163 3.53 17.04 -14.30
CA PRO A 1163 4.17 16.09 -13.38
C PRO A 1163 3.21 15.50 -12.34
N GLU A 1164 2.07 16.16 -12.11
CA GLU A 1164 1.00 15.68 -11.23
C GLU A 1164 0.21 14.54 -11.87
N ALA A 1165 0.18 14.48 -13.20
CA ALA A 1165 -0.59 13.51 -13.97
C ALA A 1165 0.17 12.19 -14.14
N LYS A 1166 -0.57 11.09 -14.24
CA LYS A 1166 -0.03 9.71 -14.31
C LYS A 1166 0.08 9.22 -15.76
N GLY A 1167 0.66 10.04 -16.63
CA GLY A 1167 0.83 9.74 -18.05
C GLY A 1167 1.74 8.53 -18.32
N GLY A 1168 2.64 8.22 -17.38
CA GLY A 1168 3.47 7.01 -17.28
C GLY A 1168 3.53 6.49 -15.82
N PRO A 1169 4.58 5.76 -15.38
CA PRO A 1169 4.86 5.64 -13.95
C PRO A 1169 5.09 7.05 -13.33
N LEU A 1170 5.22 7.18 -12.00
CA LEU A 1170 5.33 8.47 -11.30
C LEU A 1170 6.67 9.21 -11.57
N ASP A 1171 7.18 9.10 -12.80
CA ASP A 1171 8.56 9.38 -13.24
C ASP A 1171 8.94 10.85 -13.18
N SER A 1172 7.97 11.76 -13.16
CA SER A 1172 8.18 13.20 -13.06
C SER A 1172 7.65 13.81 -11.76
N ALA A 1173 7.03 13.01 -10.87
CA ALA A 1173 6.51 13.50 -9.59
C ALA A 1173 7.61 14.06 -8.67
N TYR A 1174 8.87 13.65 -8.88
CA TYR A 1174 10.04 14.18 -8.18
C TYR A 1174 10.24 15.68 -8.38
N LEU A 1175 9.65 16.29 -9.41
CA LEU A 1175 9.73 17.74 -9.62
C LEU A 1175 9.02 18.51 -8.50
N PHE A 1176 7.95 17.96 -7.92
CA PHE A 1176 7.35 18.52 -6.72
C PHE A 1176 8.27 18.34 -5.51
N ASP A 1177 8.93 17.18 -5.38
CA ASP A 1177 9.89 16.95 -4.28
C ASP A 1177 11.04 17.97 -4.35
N LYS A 1178 11.62 18.17 -5.54
CA LYS A 1178 12.67 19.17 -5.80
C LYS A 1178 12.20 20.60 -5.49
N TYR A 1179 10.97 20.96 -5.83
CA TYR A 1179 10.43 22.27 -5.48
C TYR A 1179 10.29 22.42 -3.96
N MET A 1180 9.78 21.40 -3.28
CA MET A 1180 9.62 21.42 -1.82
C MET A 1180 10.96 21.46 -1.09
N GLU A 1181 12.00 20.80 -1.60
CA GLU A 1181 13.37 20.92 -1.11
C GLU A 1181 13.89 22.36 -1.21
N ASN A 1182 13.67 23.04 -2.34
CA ASN A 1182 14.04 24.45 -2.49
C ASN A 1182 13.28 25.37 -1.51
N VAL A 1183 11.97 25.13 -1.33
CA VAL A 1183 11.13 25.86 -0.35
C VAL A 1183 11.65 25.68 1.07
N HIS A 1184 12.00 24.44 1.44
CA HIS A 1184 12.56 24.14 2.75
C HIS A 1184 13.90 24.84 2.97
N GLN A 1185 14.82 24.75 2.01
CA GLN A 1185 16.12 25.42 2.08
C GLN A 1185 15.98 26.95 2.18
N TYR A 1186 15.07 27.55 1.42
CA TYR A 1186 14.81 28.98 1.48
C TYR A 1186 14.26 29.39 2.86
N LYS A 1187 13.32 28.62 3.39
CA LYS A 1187 12.75 28.85 4.72
C LYS A 1187 13.80 28.77 5.82
N ASP A 1188 14.66 27.75 5.81
CA ASP A 1188 15.74 27.58 6.79
C ASP A 1188 16.74 28.75 6.74
N GLN A 1189 17.08 29.21 5.53
CA GLN A 1189 17.89 30.40 5.36
C GLN A 1189 17.21 31.64 5.95
N GLN A 1190 15.94 31.88 5.65
CA GLN A 1190 15.20 33.03 6.21
C GLN A 1190 15.09 32.99 7.74
N ALA A 1191 14.92 31.80 8.33
CA ALA A 1191 14.90 31.61 9.78
C ALA A 1191 16.25 31.93 10.45
N THR A 1192 17.35 31.81 9.72
CA THR A 1192 18.70 32.18 10.20
C THR A 1192 18.90 33.70 10.29
N PHE A 1193 18.19 34.47 9.47
CA PHE A 1193 18.31 35.93 9.39
C PHE A 1193 17.13 36.70 10.00
N SER A 1194 16.02 36.05 10.36
CA SER A 1194 14.86 36.69 10.98
C SER A 1194 13.94 35.69 11.71
N ASP A 1195 13.32 36.10 12.83
CA ASP A 1195 12.29 35.33 13.57
C ASP A 1195 10.92 35.27 12.84
N ARG A 1196 10.89 35.45 11.52
CA ARG A 1196 9.64 35.54 10.74
C ARG A 1196 9.02 34.17 10.56
N ASN A 1197 7.84 33.98 11.17
CA ASN A 1197 6.98 32.82 10.93
C ASN A 1197 5.96 33.15 9.83
N ASN A 1198 6.16 32.58 8.64
CA ASN A 1198 5.28 32.76 7.48
C ASN A 1198 3.98 31.92 7.53
N LYS A 1199 3.70 31.26 8.65
CA LYS A 1199 2.42 30.57 8.84
C LYS A 1199 1.28 31.59 8.81
N PRO A 1200 0.22 31.34 8.02
CA PRO A 1200 -0.96 32.19 8.05
C PRO A 1200 -1.59 32.09 9.44
N SER A 1201 -2.05 33.21 9.99
CA SER A 1201 -2.69 33.20 11.31
C SER A 1201 -3.96 32.34 11.27
N PRO A 1202 -4.29 31.60 12.34
CA PRO A 1202 -5.52 30.80 12.39
C PRO A 1202 -6.77 31.61 12.04
N LEU A 1203 -6.82 32.88 12.49
CA LEU A 1203 -7.89 33.81 12.16
C LEU A 1203 -7.99 34.11 10.65
N LEU A 1204 -6.84 34.31 9.97
CA LEU A 1204 -6.82 34.53 8.53
C LEU A 1204 -7.25 33.26 7.77
N VAL A 1205 -6.81 32.09 8.24
CA VAL A 1205 -7.18 30.79 7.67
C VAL A 1205 -8.69 30.55 7.79
N ASP A 1206 -9.31 30.94 8.90
CA ASP A 1206 -10.75 30.82 9.13
C ASP A 1206 -11.59 31.80 8.29
N LEU A 1207 -11.01 32.94 7.90
CA LEU A 1207 -11.67 33.94 7.05
C LEU A 1207 -11.64 33.59 5.56
N LEU A 1208 -10.67 32.78 5.12
CA LEU A 1208 -10.54 32.38 3.72
C LEU A 1208 -11.43 31.18 3.37
N SER A 1209 -11.95 31.19 2.14
CA SER A 1209 -12.66 30.02 1.58
C SER A 1209 -11.75 28.79 1.59
N LYS A 1210 -12.33 27.60 1.74
CA LYS A 1210 -11.61 26.32 1.61
C LYS A 1210 -11.62 25.76 0.20
N GLU A 1211 -12.41 26.37 -0.68
CA GLU A 1211 -12.61 25.92 -2.05
C GLU A 1211 -12.53 27.12 -3.02
N ARG A 1212 -12.35 26.81 -4.31
CA ARG A 1212 -12.28 27.84 -5.35
C ARG A 1212 -13.58 28.66 -5.42
N VAL A 1213 -13.45 29.98 -5.50
CA VAL A 1213 -14.60 30.90 -5.43
C VAL A 1213 -14.98 31.38 -6.83
N GLY A 1214 -16.25 31.18 -7.22
CA GLY A 1214 -16.86 31.88 -8.37
C GLY A 1214 -16.39 31.43 -9.76
N VAL A 1215 -16.10 30.14 -9.94
CA VAL A 1215 -15.53 29.60 -11.20
C VAL A 1215 -16.46 28.64 -11.96
N HIS A 1216 -17.75 28.68 -11.68
CA HIS A 1216 -18.71 27.80 -12.34
C HIS A 1216 -18.75 28.12 -13.86
N PRO A 1217 -18.70 27.11 -14.76
CA PRO A 1217 -18.74 27.29 -16.21
C PRO A 1217 -19.87 28.17 -16.75
N ALA A 1218 -21.01 28.16 -16.09
CA ALA A 1218 -22.19 28.95 -16.45
C ALA A 1218 -22.28 30.33 -15.75
N ALA A 1219 -21.29 30.71 -14.94
CA ALA A 1219 -21.27 32.04 -14.33
C ALA A 1219 -21.04 33.11 -15.42
N PRO A 1220 -21.75 34.24 -15.39
CA PRO A 1220 -21.49 35.35 -16.31
C PRO A 1220 -20.06 35.87 -16.14
N ASP A 1221 -19.48 36.44 -17.20
CA ASP A 1221 -18.15 37.03 -17.16
C ASP A 1221 -18.12 38.11 -16.06
N PHE A 1222 -17.26 37.90 -15.06
CA PHE A 1222 -17.16 38.78 -13.90
C PHE A 1222 -16.35 40.03 -14.25
N GLU A 1223 -17.01 41.20 -14.21
CA GLU A 1223 -16.37 42.53 -14.34
C GLU A 1223 -15.73 42.98 -13.01
N GLY A 1224 -14.52 42.49 -12.70
CA GLY A 1224 -13.66 43.04 -11.63
C GLY A 1224 -12.62 42.01 -11.14
N HIS A 1225 -11.42 42.33 -10.66
CA HIS A 1225 -10.85 43.58 -10.20
C HIS A 1225 -10.48 44.55 -11.34
N ALA A 1226 -10.95 45.79 -11.25
CA ALA A 1226 -10.35 46.88 -12.00
C ALA A 1226 -8.94 47.15 -11.44
N PRO A 1227 -7.93 47.44 -12.29
CA PRO A 1227 -6.65 47.92 -11.80
C PRO A 1227 -6.88 49.28 -11.12
N GLY A 1228 -6.72 49.36 -9.80
CA GLY A 1228 -6.48 50.64 -9.13
C GLY A 1228 -7.62 51.32 -8.35
N GLN A 1229 -8.64 50.62 -7.85
CA GLN A 1229 -9.46 51.19 -6.76
C GLN A 1229 -9.04 50.64 -5.40
N VAL A 1230 -8.27 51.46 -4.68
CA VAL A 1230 -8.01 51.32 -3.25
C VAL A 1230 -9.25 51.78 -2.49
N GLY A 1231 -9.76 50.95 -1.59
CA GLY A 1231 -10.74 51.36 -0.59
C GLY A 1231 -10.96 50.30 0.49
N PRO A 1232 -11.36 50.73 1.69
CA PRO A 1232 -10.53 51.44 2.66
C PRO A 1232 -9.70 50.47 3.52
N GLU A 1233 -8.62 50.98 4.11
CA GLU A 1233 -7.80 50.27 5.10
C GLU A 1233 -8.64 49.65 6.21
N VAL A 1234 -8.49 48.35 6.44
CA VAL A 1234 -8.81 47.74 7.73
C VAL A 1234 -7.69 48.14 8.69
N VAL A 1235 -7.85 49.30 9.32
CA VAL A 1235 -7.02 49.76 10.43
C VAL A 1235 -7.30 48.87 11.64
N VAL A 1236 -6.36 48.00 11.99
CA VAL A 1236 -6.28 47.38 13.32
C VAL A 1236 -5.23 48.18 14.10
N GLY A 1237 -5.70 49.05 15.00
CA GLY A 1237 -4.87 50.02 15.70
C GLY A 1237 -3.85 49.43 16.68
N GLY A 1238 -2.67 50.04 16.70
CA GLY A 1238 -1.59 49.91 17.69
C GLY A 1238 -0.44 50.87 17.33
N PRO A 1239 0.25 51.53 18.28
CA PRO A 1239 0.85 52.85 18.05
C PRO A 1239 2.12 52.83 17.18
N VAL A 1240 2.24 53.93 16.44
CA VAL A 1240 3.27 54.33 15.47
C VAL A 1240 4.66 54.39 16.10
N ALA A 1241 5.66 53.79 15.45
CA ALA A 1241 7.08 54.12 15.61
C ALA A 1241 7.55 54.99 14.42
N PRO A 1242 8.45 55.97 14.62
CA PRO A 1242 8.74 57.04 13.64
C PRO A 1242 9.64 56.59 12.47
N PRO A 1243 9.68 57.35 11.37
CA PRO A 1243 10.17 56.89 10.07
C PRO A 1243 11.71 56.97 9.93
N TYR A 1244 12.29 55.98 9.26
CA TYR A 1244 13.71 55.95 8.89
C TYR A 1244 13.92 56.61 7.52
N GLN A 1245 14.81 57.60 7.45
CA GLN A 1245 15.22 58.32 6.24
C GLN A 1245 16.35 57.60 5.47
N PRO A 1246 16.52 57.85 4.17
CA PRO A 1246 17.37 57.05 3.26
C PRO A 1246 18.83 57.52 3.25
N ILE A 1247 19.77 56.58 3.14
CA ILE A 1247 21.19 56.88 2.91
C ILE A 1247 21.59 56.43 1.49
N THR A 1248 22.06 57.40 0.72
CA THR A 1248 22.58 57.33 -0.65
C THR A 1248 23.97 56.68 -0.73
N GLN A 1249 24.23 55.98 -1.84
CA GLN A 1249 25.55 55.44 -2.23
C GLN A 1249 26.60 56.53 -2.52
N LYS A 1250 27.87 56.26 -2.19
CA LYS A 1250 29.06 56.39 -3.08
C LYS A 1250 30.34 55.80 -2.42
N PRO A 1251 31.43 55.55 -3.20
CA PRO A 1251 32.21 54.31 -3.16
C PRO A 1251 33.63 54.49 -2.59
N ILE A 1252 34.31 53.39 -2.20
CA ILE A 1252 35.76 53.41 -1.96
C ILE A 1252 36.41 52.15 -2.52
N ALA A 1253 37.37 52.38 -3.42
CA ALA A 1253 38.38 51.44 -3.87
C ALA A 1253 39.61 51.46 -2.92
N ALA A 1254 40.47 50.46 -3.11
CA ALA A 1254 41.87 50.31 -2.65
C ALA A 1254 42.15 49.46 -1.40
N ALA A 1255 42.57 48.22 -1.70
CA ALA A 1255 43.81 47.54 -1.30
C ALA A 1255 44.35 47.68 0.14
N ALA A 1256 44.37 46.53 0.84
CA ALA A 1256 45.56 45.91 1.43
C ALA A 1256 45.37 44.39 1.43
#